data_AF-A0A1E7HNW2-F1
#
_entry.id   AF-A0A1E7HNW2-F1
#
_cell.length_a   1.000
_cell.length_b   1.000
_cell.length_c   1.000
_cell.angle_alpha   90.00
_cell.angle_beta   90.00
_cell.angle_gamma   90.00
#
_symmetry.space_group_name_H-M   'P 1'
#
loop_
_entity.id
_entity.type
_entity.pdbx_description
1 polymer ?
#
loop_
_entity_poly.entity_id
_entity_poly.type
_entity_poly.pdbx_seq_one_letter_code
_entity_poly.pdbx_strand_id
1 'polypeptide(L)'
;MAKTSNPHLLIVDSIAAGSNELDSLLAELDGQPGIDLYLARQRLIGRGPNLLAEGSREELATSAAILLRRGWRCWLLPTSKPERLPTHLRSIQIEAESLIFFTAGEPIVLERGMAVVAVLADLSGSVIGKYLKHLMAQKVYNGIDLAQPIGNEELQQAILRAKPVLDLYLLNSDGGVQSALRVLPGRFDPKGLGEAMSLSATINLQRILERVQEYASPCTLSLDFGLANLPGCRVEKAVDGGPWEQQNLASLSRFGWLITCLAADGPVRPSPRDIQNRSIVPGLGDRAYVGELLDELRDEKPPSAEAAFPTANPTPLTAPPLRPRRSGLSRPQWLSISSTAAGIGVFLALDNTAFAQAVLHYGIRPGLLPAALSVAFLWGGFHFLLLKRRVENTPTSKARSLAMGLVEIHGQARRKYALVSPMSQLPCVYYRLRRYRKNRNNRWKLSSCKESVHVPFYLEDDTGRVIVDPQRATVRPRSRQQGFGGQQSLLMDKASYIDRDEKWIEETIAEGTRLYVLGQAMENALRRPPLRQRVIEALRDIKKDPTELKSYDRDGDGQICEQEWSEARRHVEEQLLHQSLQEKGRTLPQQDRVIIARPQQRSLPFIIAETSSEAHLTRSYGLYTLPLFGGAILTVVWTVVMLVEYLRLI
;
A
#
# COMPACT_ATOMS: atom_id res chain seq x y z
N MET A 1 5.28 -35.51 -35.89
CA MET A 1 5.61 -35.66 -34.46
C MET A 1 6.19 -34.34 -33.96
N ALA A 2 5.37 -33.48 -33.35
CA ALA A 2 5.83 -32.21 -32.78
C ALA A 2 6.61 -32.53 -31.50
N LYS A 3 7.91 -32.22 -31.46
CA LYS A 3 8.70 -32.25 -30.22
C LYS A 3 8.01 -31.29 -29.26
N THR A 4 7.37 -31.81 -28.21
CA THR A 4 6.87 -31.02 -27.09
C THR A 4 8.08 -30.42 -26.38
N SER A 5 8.49 -29.22 -26.81
CA SER A 5 9.53 -28.45 -26.13
C SER A 5 9.03 -28.10 -24.73
N ASN A 6 9.75 -28.52 -23.70
CA ASN A 6 9.43 -28.12 -22.33
C ASN A 6 9.41 -26.57 -22.24
N PRO A 7 8.43 -25.99 -21.52
CA PRO A 7 8.39 -24.55 -21.32
C PRO A 7 9.67 -24.06 -20.64
N HIS A 8 10.07 -22.83 -20.95
CA HIS A 8 11.21 -22.14 -20.36
C HIS A 8 10.72 -21.05 -19.41
N LEU A 9 11.55 -20.75 -18.41
CA LEU A 9 11.33 -19.77 -17.38
C LEU A 9 12.29 -18.61 -17.60
N LEU A 10 11.76 -17.40 -17.75
CA LEU A 10 12.56 -16.17 -17.73
C LEU A 10 12.69 -15.69 -16.29
N ILE A 11 13.87 -15.87 -15.71
CA ILE A 11 14.18 -15.44 -14.34
C ILE A 11 15.04 -14.19 -14.40
N VAL A 12 14.77 -13.22 -13.53
CA VAL A 12 15.45 -11.93 -13.49
C VAL A 12 15.81 -11.58 -12.05
N ASP A 13 17.02 -11.08 -11.82
CA ASP A 13 17.40 -10.53 -10.52
C ASP A 13 16.65 -9.24 -10.28
N SER A 14 15.96 -9.13 -9.13
CA SER A 14 15.37 -7.86 -8.72
C SER A 14 16.45 -6.83 -8.38
N ILE A 15 16.28 -5.60 -8.85
CA ILE A 15 17.14 -4.47 -8.54
C ILE A 15 16.34 -3.49 -7.68
N ALA A 16 16.99 -2.85 -6.72
CA ALA A 16 16.48 -1.64 -6.07
C ALA A 16 16.57 -0.45 -7.04
N ALA A 17 15.93 -0.54 -8.21
CA ALA A 17 15.98 0.52 -9.21
C ALA A 17 15.03 1.66 -8.83
N GLY A 18 15.45 2.91 -9.08
CA GLY A 18 14.60 4.09 -8.96
C GLY A 18 13.38 4.02 -9.89
N SER A 19 12.29 4.68 -9.52
CA SER A 19 11.01 4.62 -10.23
C SER A 19 11.11 4.91 -11.74
N ASN A 20 11.97 5.84 -12.15
CA ASN A 20 12.11 6.26 -13.55
C ASN A 20 12.74 5.21 -14.48
N GLU A 21 13.79 4.51 -14.04
CA GLU A 21 14.44 3.48 -14.87
C GLU A 21 13.52 2.27 -15.05
N LEU A 22 12.83 1.89 -13.97
CA LEU A 22 11.85 0.81 -13.99
C LEU A 22 10.68 1.12 -14.92
N ASP A 23 10.14 2.35 -14.88
CA ASP A 23 9.01 2.73 -15.73
C ASP A 23 9.40 2.75 -17.22
N SER A 24 10.64 3.14 -17.54
CA SER A 24 11.17 3.05 -18.90
C SER A 24 11.35 1.61 -19.39
N LEU A 25 11.80 0.70 -18.52
CA LEU A 25 11.92 -0.73 -18.83
C LEU A 25 10.55 -1.38 -19.03
N LEU A 26 9.59 -1.06 -18.16
CA LEU A 26 8.22 -1.58 -18.26
C LEU A 26 7.54 -1.14 -19.56
N ALA A 27 7.80 0.09 -20.03
CA ALA A 27 7.30 0.55 -21.32
C ALA A 27 7.87 -0.25 -22.51
N GLU A 28 9.13 -0.71 -22.43
CA GLU A 28 9.74 -1.55 -23.47
C GLU A 28 9.31 -3.03 -23.40
N LEU A 29 8.96 -3.51 -22.21
CA LEU A 29 8.43 -4.86 -22.00
C LEU A 29 6.93 -4.97 -22.31
N ASP A 30 6.25 -3.84 -22.54
CA ASP A 30 4.82 -3.82 -22.88
C ASP A 30 4.56 -4.52 -24.22
N GLY A 31 3.57 -5.40 -24.25
CA GLY A 31 3.21 -6.20 -25.43
C GLY A 31 4.08 -7.43 -25.71
N GLN A 32 5.08 -7.74 -24.87
CA GLN A 32 5.87 -8.98 -25.01
C GLN A 32 5.10 -10.23 -24.55
N PRO A 33 5.31 -11.40 -25.20
CA PRO A 33 4.60 -12.63 -24.86
C PRO A 33 4.90 -13.10 -23.43
N GLY A 34 3.84 -13.38 -22.67
CA GLY A 34 3.93 -13.90 -21.30
C GLY A 34 4.26 -12.86 -20.23
N ILE A 35 4.39 -11.57 -20.58
CA ILE A 35 4.66 -10.49 -19.62
C ILE A 35 3.37 -9.77 -19.24
N ASP A 36 3.04 -9.84 -17.95
CA ASP A 36 2.04 -8.98 -17.32
C ASP A 36 2.76 -7.78 -16.67
N LEU A 37 2.52 -6.56 -17.14
CA LEU A 37 3.16 -5.33 -16.64
C LEU A 37 2.98 -5.13 -15.14
N TYR A 38 1.81 -5.48 -14.59
CA TYR A 38 1.56 -5.34 -13.16
C TYR A 38 2.44 -6.31 -12.37
N LEU A 39 2.51 -7.56 -12.84
CA LEU A 39 3.31 -8.60 -12.21
C LEU A 39 4.81 -8.33 -12.37
N ALA A 40 5.23 -7.85 -13.55
CA ALA A 40 6.60 -7.45 -13.84
C ALA A 40 7.06 -6.34 -12.89
N ARG A 41 6.26 -5.29 -12.71
CA ARG A 41 6.57 -4.20 -11.77
C ARG A 41 6.76 -4.71 -10.34
N GLN A 42 5.90 -5.64 -9.90
CA GLN A 42 6.01 -6.22 -8.56
C GLN A 42 7.22 -7.13 -8.38
N ARG A 43 7.66 -7.81 -9.45
CA ARG A 43 8.73 -8.80 -9.39
C ARG A 43 10.12 -8.24 -9.66
N LEU A 44 10.20 -7.11 -10.36
CA LEU A 44 11.46 -6.41 -10.61
C LEU A 44 11.90 -5.58 -9.40
N ILE A 45 10.96 -5.14 -8.56
CA ILE A 45 11.25 -4.43 -7.31
C ILE A 45 11.41 -5.44 -6.16
N GLY A 46 12.58 -5.51 -5.53
CA GLY A 46 12.75 -6.33 -4.34
C GLY A 46 14.16 -6.88 -4.19
N ARG A 47 14.25 -8.12 -3.72
CA ARG A 47 15.49 -8.84 -3.52
C ARG A 47 15.37 -10.27 -4.05
N GLY A 48 16.44 -10.76 -4.66
CA GLY A 48 16.56 -12.13 -5.16
C GLY A 48 16.03 -12.34 -6.58
N PRO A 49 16.13 -13.58 -7.10
CA PRO A 49 15.68 -13.95 -8.43
C PRO A 49 14.15 -14.10 -8.48
N ASN A 50 13.52 -13.55 -9.50
CA ASN A 50 12.07 -13.60 -9.70
C ASN A 50 11.72 -14.11 -11.09
N LEU A 51 10.69 -14.96 -11.16
CA LEU A 51 10.13 -15.44 -12.42
C LEU A 51 9.38 -14.30 -13.11
N LEU A 52 9.82 -13.81 -14.27
CA LEU A 52 9.11 -12.77 -15.00
C LEU A 52 8.01 -13.35 -15.88
N ALA A 53 8.34 -14.37 -16.67
CA ALA A 53 7.43 -14.99 -17.64
C ALA A 53 7.77 -16.48 -17.85
N GLU A 54 6.79 -17.24 -18.35
CA GLU A 54 6.91 -18.64 -18.73
C GLU A 54 6.39 -18.79 -20.17
N GLY A 55 7.11 -19.52 -21.02
CA GLY A 55 6.80 -19.60 -22.46
C GLY A 55 7.81 -20.42 -23.25
N SER A 56 7.78 -20.34 -24.58
CA SER A 56 8.81 -20.96 -25.41
C SER A 56 10.13 -20.19 -25.32
N ARG A 57 11.26 -20.86 -25.59
CA ARG A 57 12.58 -20.23 -25.53
C ARG A 57 12.72 -19.05 -26.48
N GLU A 58 12.11 -19.14 -27.67
CA GLU A 58 12.18 -18.10 -28.71
C GLU A 58 11.38 -16.86 -28.32
N GLU A 59 10.17 -17.03 -27.78
CA GLU A 59 9.34 -15.93 -27.28
C GLU A 59 10.04 -15.16 -26.16
N LEU A 60 10.65 -15.88 -25.21
CA LEU A 60 11.30 -15.27 -24.06
C LEU A 60 12.67 -14.66 -24.38
N ALA A 61 13.32 -15.06 -25.47
CA ALA A 61 14.62 -14.53 -25.88
C ALA A 61 14.56 -13.01 -26.18
N THR A 62 13.45 -12.54 -26.77
CA THR A 62 13.23 -11.12 -27.06
C THR A 62 13.17 -10.30 -25.77
N SER A 63 12.40 -10.76 -24.79
CA SER A 63 12.29 -10.15 -23.47
C SER A 63 13.61 -10.18 -22.71
N ALA A 64 14.35 -11.29 -22.77
CA ALA A 64 15.67 -11.42 -22.17
C ALA A 64 16.68 -10.41 -22.76
N ALA A 65 16.66 -10.19 -24.07
CA ALA A 65 17.53 -9.22 -24.73
C ALA A 65 17.25 -7.77 -24.29
N ILE A 66 15.96 -7.41 -24.11
CA ILE A 66 15.56 -6.09 -23.60
C ILE A 66 16.12 -5.86 -22.19
N LEU A 67 15.98 -6.85 -21.31
CA LEU A 67 16.49 -6.81 -19.93
C LEU A 67 18.01 -6.64 -19.89
N LEU A 68 18.75 -7.44 -20.68
CA LEU A 68 20.21 -7.36 -20.76
C LEU A 68 20.70 -6.01 -21.26
N ARG A 69 20.05 -5.46 -22.30
CA ARG A 69 20.39 -4.14 -22.84
C ARG A 69 20.29 -3.03 -21.79
N ARG A 70 19.34 -3.16 -20.86
CA ARG A 70 19.13 -2.23 -19.75
C ARG A 70 19.94 -2.57 -18.50
N GLY A 71 20.85 -3.55 -18.57
CA GLY A 71 21.76 -3.93 -17.49
C GLY A 71 21.17 -4.90 -16.46
N TRP A 72 20.01 -5.50 -16.71
CA TRP A 72 19.41 -6.48 -15.82
C TRP A 72 19.96 -7.88 -16.07
N ARG A 73 20.30 -8.61 -15.00
CA ARG A 73 20.73 -10.01 -15.07
C ARG A 73 19.52 -10.91 -15.23
N CYS A 74 19.52 -11.74 -16.26
CA CYS A 74 18.43 -12.67 -16.55
C CYS A 74 18.94 -14.06 -16.97
N TRP A 75 18.07 -15.06 -16.80
CA TRP A 75 18.30 -16.47 -17.11
C TRP A 75 17.11 -17.06 -17.86
N LEU A 76 17.38 -18.03 -18.74
CA LEU A 76 16.37 -18.79 -19.47
C LEU A 76 16.50 -20.27 -19.13
N LEU A 77 15.80 -20.71 -18.07
CA LEU A 77 15.90 -22.08 -17.59
C LEU A 77 14.78 -22.96 -18.13
N PRO A 78 15.03 -24.21 -18.53
CA PRO A 78 13.96 -25.16 -18.82
C PRO A 78 13.19 -25.54 -17.55
N THR A 79 11.88 -25.78 -17.65
CA THR A 79 11.10 -26.34 -16.53
C THR A 79 11.50 -27.80 -16.29
N SER A 80 12.43 -28.03 -15.37
CA SER A 80 12.82 -29.37 -14.92
C SER A 80 12.38 -29.62 -13.48
N LYS A 81 12.21 -30.88 -13.08
CA LYS A 81 12.02 -31.29 -11.68
C LYS A 81 13.41 -31.44 -11.01
N PRO A 82 13.51 -31.31 -9.67
CA PRO A 82 14.80 -31.52 -8.99
C PRO A 82 15.29 -32.95 -9.20
N GLU A 83 16.53 -33.11 -9.68
CA GLU A 83 17.12 -34.43 -9.92
C GLU A 83 17.52 -35.13 -8.62
N ARG A 84 18.00 -34.35 -7.63
CA ARG A 84 18.44 -34.86 -6.33
C ARG A 84 17.84 -34.04 -5.20
N LEU A 85 17.36 -34.73 -4.17
CA LEU A 85 16.84 -34.13 -2.96
C LEU A 85 17.92 -34.13 -1.86
N PRO A 86 18.00 -33.09 -1.02
CA PRO A 86 18.96 -33.04 0.07
C PRO A 86 18.77 -34.16 1.10
N THR A 87 19.83 -34.90 1.40
CA THR A 87 19.84 -35.91 2.47
C THR A 87 20.24 -35.29 3.80
N HIS A 88 19.72 -35.81 4.91
CA HIS A 88 19.96 -35.21 6.23
C HIS A 88 21.34 -35.58 6.77
N LEU A 89 22.08 -34.58 7.26
CA LEU A 89 23.35 -34.76 7.96
C LEU A 89 23.16 -35.53 9.27
N ARG A 90 23.99 -36.53 9.52
CA ARG A 90 24.06 -37.27 10.81
C ARG A 90 25.29 -36.90 11.62
N SER A 91 26.45 -36.85 10.99
CA SER A 91 27.69 -36.39 11.61
C SER A 91 28.62 -35.82 10.54
N ILE A 92 29.57 -35.00 10.97
CA ILE A 92 30.60 -34.40 10.13
C ILE A 92 31.96 -34.87 10.62
N GLN A 93 32.95 -34.91 9.74
CA GLN A 93 34.36 -35.05 10.08
C GLN A 93 35.15 -34.04 9.24
N ILE A 94 36.02 -33.29 9.91
CA ILE A 94 36.87 -32.27 9.29
C ILE A 94 38.26 -32.86 9.10
N GLU A 95 38.76 -32.86 7.88
CA GLU A 95 40.13 -33.24 7.53
C GLU A 95 40.85 -32.05 6.89
N ALA A 96 42.18 -32.14 6.72
CA ALA A 96 42.97 -31.02 6.19
C ALA A 96 42.56 -30.58 4.78
N GLU A 97 42.23 -31.53 3.90
CA GLU A 97 41.90 -31.29 2.49
C GLU A 97 40.46 -31.64 2.10
N SER A 98 39.67 -32.17 3.04
CA SER A 98 38.28 -32.54 2.77
C SER A 98 37.35 -32.36 3.98
N LEU A 99 36.06 -32.15 3.72
CA LEU A 99 34.99 -32.28 4.72
C LEU A 99 34.15 -33.50 4.39
N ILE A 100 34.03 -34.44 5.33
CA ILE A 100 33.25 -35.66 5.15
C ILE A 100 31.93 -35.52 5.91
N PHE A 101 30.82 -35.62 5.18
CA PHE A 101 29.47 -35.57 5.71
C PHE A 101 28.85 -36.96 5.71
N PHE A 102 28.62 -37.52 6.89
CA PHE A 102 27.95 -38.80 7.02
C PHE A 102 26.43 -38.61 7.01
N THR A 103 25.77 -39.30 6.08
CA THR A 103 24.32 -39.25 5.92
C THR A 103 23.71 -40.63 6.21
N ALA A 104 22.42 -40.83 5.93
CA ALA A 104 21.82 -42.15 5.99
C ALA A 104 22.28 -43.10 4.86
N GLY A 105 22.77 -42.52 3.76
CA GLY A 105 23.32 -43.26 2.62
C GLY A 105 24.84 -43.16 2.57
N GLU A 106 25.38 -43.01 1.37
CA GLU A 106 26.82 -42.84 1.16
C GLU A 106 27.35 -41.54 1.81
N PRO A 107 28.57 -41.55 2.33
CA PRO A 107 29.21 -40.35 2.83
C PRO A 107 29.45 -39.37 1.67
N ILE A 108 29.11 -38.11 1.89
CA ILE A 108 29.33 -37.04 0.93
C ILE A 108 30.65 -36.36 1.28
N VAL A 109 31.59 -36.31 0.34
CA VAL A 109 32.91 -35.70 0.55
C VAL A 109 32.97 -34.37 -0.18
N LEU A 110 33.32 -33.30 0.53
CA LEU A 110 33.67 -32.00 -0.04
C LEU A 110 35.19 -31.87 -0.07
N GLU A 111 35.81 -32.14 -1.22
CA GLU A 111 37.20 -31.79 -1.47
C GLU A 111 37.39 -30.28 -1.57
N ARG A 112 38.57 -29.82 -1.14
CA ARG A 112 38.93 -28.41 -1.22
C ARG A 112 38.96 -27.92 -2.67
N GLY A 113 38.33 -26.78 -2.92
CA GLY A 113 38.23 -26.19 -4.26
C GLY A 113 37.04 -26.66 -5.09
N MET A 114 36.16 -27.50 -4.55
CA MET A 114 34.90 -27.81 -5.24
C MET A 114 33.89 -26.65 -5.17
N ALA A 115 33.08 -26.52 -6.21
CA ALA A 115 32.03 -25.50 -6.27
C ALA A 115 30.82 -25.92 -5.44
N VAL A 116 30.33 -25.02 -4.58
CA VAL A 116 29.19 -25.27 -3.70
C VAL A 116 28.17 -24.15 -3.76
N VAL A 117 26.90 -24.52 -3.84
CA VAL A 117 25.77 -23.61 -3.62
C VAL A 117 25.19 -23.90 -2.24
N ALA A 118 25.28 -22.93 -1.34
CA ALA A 118 24.70 -22.96 -0.02
C ALA A 118 23.42 -22.14 0.03
N VAL A 119 22.35 -22.71 0.58
CA VAL A 119 21.08 -22.03 0.80
C VAL A 119 20.77 -22.03 2.28
N LEU A 120 20.83 -20.85 2.90
CA LEU A 120 20.45 -20.67 4.29
C LEU A 120 19.05 -20.02 4.34
N ALA A 121 18.10 -20.70 4.98
CA ALA A 121 16.68 -20.35 4.92
C ALA A 121 16.00 -20.38 6.29
N ASP A 122 15.01 -19.49 6.49
CA ASP A 122 14.08 -19.56 7.64
C ASP A 122 12.83 -20.36 7.25
N LEU A 123 12.70 -21.58 7.80
CA LEU A 123 11.52 -22.42 7.55
C LEU A 123 10.21 -21.83 8.07
N SER A 124 10.25 -20.98 9.09
CA SER A 124 9.03 -20.44 9.71
C SER A 124 8.36 -19.32 8.89
N GLY A 125 9.11 -18.72 7.94
CA GLY A 125 8.70 -17.53 7.20
C GLY A 125 8.59 -16.26 8.05
N SER A 126 9.10 -16.28 9.28
CA SER A 126 9.02 -15.14 10.21
C SER A 126 9.92 -13.98 9.80
N VAL A 127 11.10 -14.28 9.27
CA VAL A 127 12.09 -13.28 8.82
C VAL A 127 11.55 -12.48 7.64
N ILE A 128 10.90 -13.15 6.68
CA ILE A 128 10.24 -12.51 5.53
C ILE A 128 9.20 -11.49 6.01
N GLY A 129 8.38 -11.87 7.00
CA GLY A 129 7.38 -10.99 7.58
C GLY A 129 7.99 -9.74 8.23
N LYS A 130 9.12 -9.88 8.94
CA LYS A 130 9.85 -8.76 9.54
C LYS A 130 10.52 -7.88 8.49
N TYR A 131 11.17 -8.48 7.49
CA TYR A 131 11.81 -7.79 6.36
C TYR A 131 10.81 -6.90 5.61
N LEU A 132 9.65 -7.45 5.25
CA LEU A 132 8.61 -6.71 4.55
C LEU A 132 8.04 -5.56 5.39
N LYS A 133 7.82 -5.78 6.69
CA LYS A 133 7.41 -4.72 7.63
C LYS A 133 8.45 -3.61 7.72
N HIS A 134 9.74 -3.96 7.76
CA HIS A 134 10.83 -3.01 7.84
C HIS A 134 10.94 -2.17 6.56
N LEU A 135 10.94 -2.81 5.38
CA LEU A 135 10.92 -2.11 4.10
C LEU A 135 9.71 -1.18 3.95
N MET A 136 8.53 -1.64 4.38
CA MET A 136 7.33 -0.80 4.36
C MET A 136 7.49 0.40 5.30
N ALA A 137 7.97 0.21 6.53
CA ALA A 137 8.22 1.31 7.45
C ALA A 137 9.19 2.34 6.82
N GLN A 138 10.29 1.88 6.23
CA GLN A 138 11.23 2.79 5.54
C GLN A 138 10.56 3.54 4.39
N LYS A 139 9.80 2.87 3.51
CA LYS A 139 9.05 3.54 2.42
C LYS A 139 8.05 4.57 2.93
N VAL A 140 7.47 4.31 4.10
CA VAL A 140 6.42 5.14 4.70
C VAL A 140 6.98 6.39 5.36
N TYR A 141 8.11 6.27 6.06
CA TYR A 141 8.72 7.38 6.79
C TYR A 141 9.76 8.14 5.97
N ASN A 142 10.55 7.46 5.14
CA ASN A 142 11.67 8.04 4.40
C ASN A 142 11.32 8.28 2.91
N GLY A 143 10.15 7.84 2.45
CA GLY A 143 9.77 7.92 1.03
C GLY A 143 10.21 6.71 0.22
N ILE A 144 9.67 6.57 -1.00
CA ILE A 144 9.85 5.38 -1.85
C ILE A 144 11.31 5.23 -2.29
N ASP A 145 12.01 6.34 -2.54
CA ASP A 145 13.34 6.38 -3.15
C ASP A 145 14.49 6.16 -2.14
N LEU A 146 14.22 6.21 -0.83
CA LEU A 146 15.23 6.05 0.24
C LEU A 146 15.16 4.71 0.99
N ALA A 147 14.26 3.80 0.58
CA ALA A 147 14.16 2.49 1.21
C ALA A 147 15.31 1.58 0.76
N GLN A 148 16.17 1.19 1.70
CA GLN A 148 17.32 0.34 1.41
C GLN A 148 17.00 -1.13 1.75
N PRO A 149 17.39 -2.10 0.89
CA PRO A 149 17.26 -3.51 1.21
C PRO A 149 18.13 -3.88 2.42
N ILE A 150 17.65 -4.80 3.26
CA ILE A 150 18.45 -5.36 4.37
C ILE A 150 19.68 -6.05 3.78
N GLY A 151 20.85 -5.76 4.37
CA GLY A 151 22.13 -6.36 3.96
C GLY A 151 22.17 -7.87 4.18
N ASN A 152 23.08 -8.55 3.48
CA ASN A 152 23.20 -10.02 3.56
C ASN A 152 23.55 -10.50 4.98
N GLU A 153 24.43 -9.78 5.68
CA GLU A 153 24.81 -10.07 7.07
C GLU A 153 23.62 -9.88 8.03
N GLU A 154 22.92 -8.74 7.86
CA GLU A 154 21.55 -8.44 8.30
C GLU A 154 20.66 -9.68 8.36
N LEU A 155 20.41 -10.18 7.15
CA LEU A 155 19.46 -11.22 6.87
C LEU A 155 19.93 -12.58 7.36
N GLN A 156 21.22 -12.89 7.21
CA GLN A 156 21.82 -14.13 7.72
C GLN A 156 21.62 -14.23 9.24
N GLN A 157 21.90 -13.16 9.99
CA GLN A 157 21.70 -13.13 11.44
C GLN A 157 20.22 -13.28 11.81
N ALA A 158 19.33 -12.65 11.05
CA ALA A 158 17.88 -12.79 11.25
C ALA A 158 17.40 -14.24 11.02
N ILE A 159 17.91 -14.93 9.99
CA ILE A 159 17.59 -16.33 9.68
C ILE A 159 18.10 -17.26 10.78
N LEU A 160 19.34 -17.07 11.24
CA LEU A 160 19.92 -17.87 12.32
C LEU A 160 19.11 -17.75 13.63
N ARG A 161 18.49 -16.59 13.90
CA ARG A 161 17.64 -16.37 15.08
C ARG A 161 16.21 -16.94 14.95
N ALA A 162 15.81 -17.42 13.78
CA ALA A 162 14.47 -17.94 13.51
C ALA A 162 14.45 -19.49 13.53
N LYS A 163 13.93 -20.15 12.48
CA LYS A 163 14.08 -21.60 12.29
C LYS A 163 15.04 -21.87 11.11
N PRO A 164 16.36 -21.80 11.32
CA PRO A 164 17.33 -21.90 10.24
C PRO A 164 17.47 -23.33 9.72
N VAL A 165 17.60 -23.45 8.41
CA VAL A 165 17.98 -24.68 7.69
C VAL A 165 19.03 -24.32 6.66
N LEU A 166 20.05 -25.16 6.56
CA LEU A 166 21.12 -25.00 5.59
C LEU A 166 21.07 -26.18 4.62
N ASP A 167 20.82 -25.90 3.35
CA ASP A 167 20.96 -26.86 2.25
C ASP A 167 22.27 -26.56 1.50
N LEU A 168 23.06 -27.60 1.25
CA LEU A 168 24.31 -27.53 0.50
C LEU A 168 24.18 -28.39 -0.75
N TYR A 169 24.57 -27.84 -1.88
CA TYR A 169 24.61 -28.54 -3.16
C TYR A 169 26.03 -28.50 -3.71
N LEU A 170 26.66 -29.67 -3.75
CA LEU A 170 28.01 -29.82 -4.30
C LEU A 170 27.88 -30.01 -5.81
N LEU A 171 28.65 -29.23 -6.57
CA LEU A 171 28.61 -29.25 -8.03
C LEU A 171 29.81 -29.99 -8.61
N ASN A 172 29.57 -30.72 -9.69
CA ASN A 172 30.61 -31.30 -10.54
C ASN A 172 31.33 -30.19 -11.34
N SER A 173 32.46 -30.54 -11.96
CA SER A 173 33.16 -29.69 -12.93
C SER A 173 32.26 -29.16 -14.06
N ASP A 174 31.22 -29.91 -14.42
CA ASP A 174 30.28 -29.59 -15.49
C ASP A 174 29.08 -28.73 -15.00
N GLY A 175 29.08 -28.31 -13.74
CA GLY A 175 28.00 -27.52 -13.12
C GLY A 175 26.76 -28.33 -12.69
N GLY A 176 26.71 -29.63 -12.97
CA GLY A 176 25.66 -30.52 -12.48
C GLY A 176 25.76 -30.81 -10.98
N VAL A 177 24.63 -31.10 -10.31
CA VAL A 177 24.60 -31.37 -8.87
C VAL A 177 25.11 -32.78 -8.57
N GLN A 178 26.29 -32.90 -7.94
CA GLN A 178 26.89 -34.18 -7.51
C GLN A 178 26.16 -34.78 -6.31
N SER A 179 25.87 -33.96 -5.32
CA SER A 179 25.24 -34.38 -4.08
C SER A 179 24.56 -33.18 -3.41
N ALA A 180 23.57 -33.48 -2.59
CA ALA A 180 22.81 -32.48 -1.87
C ALA A 180 22.67 -32.90 -0.40
N LEU A 181 22.99 -31.99 0.50
CA LEU A 181 22.98 -32.20 1.94
C LEU A 181 22.08 -31.17 2.61
N ARG A 182 21.35 -31.60 3.64
CA ARG A 182 20.55 -30.73 4.51
C ARG A 182 21.04 -30.83 5.94
N VAL A 183 21.34 -29.67 6.51
CA VAL A 183 21.76 -29.49 7.90
C VAL A 183 20.64 -28.82 8.67
N LEU A 184 20.11 -29.57 9.64
CA LEU A 184 19.08 -29.11 10.57
C LEU A 184 19.73 -28.92 11.95
N PRO A 185 19.58 -27.74 12.60
CA PRO A 185 20.09 -27.52 13.94
C PRO A 185 19.59 -28.60 14.91
N GLY A 186 20.52 -29.23 15.65
CA GLY A 186 20.20 -30.21 16.69
C GLY A 186 19.79 -31.60 16.18
N ARG A 187 19.90 -31.87 14.88
CA ARG A 187 19.60 -33.17 14.26
C ARG A 187 20.85 -33.91 13.75
N PHE A 188 22.04 -33.44 14.09
CA PHE A 188 23.33 -34.08 13.76
C PHE A 188 24.24 -34.09 15.01
N ASP A 189 25.22 -34.99 15.04
CA ASP A 189 26.26 -35.05 16.06
C ASP A 189 27.37 -34.01 15.76
N PRO A 190 27.53 -32.96 16.60
CA PRO A 190 28.49 -31.89 16.34
C PRO A 190 29.92 -32.22 16.77
N LYS A 191 30.20 -33.40 17.37
CA LYS A 191 31.53 -33.75 17.88
C LYS A 191 32.64 -33.63 16.85
N GLY A 192 32.35 -33.92 15.58
CA GLY A 192 33.34 -33.82 14.51
C GLY A 192 33.69 -32.40 14.08
N LEU A 193 33.07 -31.37 14.67
CA LEU A 193 33.54 -29.98 14.58
C LEU A 193 34.80 -29.72 15.43
N GLY A 194 35.19 -30.66 16.31
CA GLY A 194 36.36 -30.53 17.18
C GLY A 194 36.30 -29.28 18.05
N GLU A 195 37.35 -28.47 18.02
CA GLU A 195 37.48 -27.24 18.81
C GLU A 195 36.44 -26.16 18.44
N ALA A 196 35.86 -26.22 17.24
CA ALA A 196 34.83 -25.27 16.80
C ALA A 196 33.43 -25.60 17.36
N MET A 197 33.27 -26.73 18.06
CA MET A 197 32.00 -27.16 18.63
C MET A 197 31.48 -26.17 19.69
N SER A 198 30.19 -25.87 19.63
CA SER A 198 29.45 -25.07 20.59
C SER A 198 28.30 -25.86 21.22
N LEU A 199 27.84 -25.43 22.40
CA LEU A 199 26.61 -25.94 23.01
C LEU A 199 25.35 -25.54 22.24
N SER A 200 25.40 -24.47 21.44
CA SER A 200 24.27 -24.02 20.63
C SER A 200 24.21 -24.72 19.28
N ALA A 201 23.11 -25.43 19.03
CA ALA A 201 22.83 -26.09 17.76
C ALA A 201 22.87 -25.12 16.56
N THR A 202 22.41 -23.89 16.73
CA THR A 202 22.43 -22.85 15.69
C THR A 202 23.86 -22.37 15.42
N ILE A 203 24.68 -22.19 16.47
CA ILE A 203 26.09 -21.82 16.30
C ILE A 203 26.82 -22.94 15.56
N ASN A 204 26.56 -24.21 15.89
CA ASN A 204 27.16 -25.35 15.18
C ASN A 204 26.78 -25.37 13.69
N LEU A 205 25.53 -25.04 13.33
CA LEU A 205 25.14 -24.88 11.93
C LEU A 205 25.92 -23.75 11.25
N GLN A 206 26.08 -22.61 11.92
CA GLN A 206 26.87 -21.49 11.41
C GLN A 206 28.34 -21.90 11.19
N ARG A 207 28.94 -22.65 12.12
CA ARG A 207 30.30 -23.17 11.98
C ARG A 207 30.44 -24.10 10.77
N ILE A 208 29.45 -24.93 10.48
CA ILE A 208 29.43 -25.76 9.26
C ILE A 208 29.44 -24.87 8.01
N LEU A 209 28.60 -23.82 7.98
CA LEU A 209 28.58 -22.89 6.85
C LEU A 209 29.93 -22.19 6.65
N GLU A 210 30.56 -21.73 7.74
CA GLU A 210 31.89 -21.10 7.70
C GLU A 210 32.96 -22.06 7.14
N ARG A 211 32.95 -23.33 7.56
CA ARG A 211 33.90 -24.33 7.05
C ARG A 211 33.65 -24.67 5.58
N VAL A 212 32.39 -24.75 5.17
CA VAL A 212 32.05 -24.98 3.76
C VAL A 212 32.51 -23.79 2.90
N GLN A 213 32.35 -22.55 3.39
CA GLN A 213 32.85 -21.36 2.69
C GLN A 213 34.38 -21.30 2.63
N GLU A 214 35.08 -21.86 3.61
CA GLU A 214 36.55 -21.95 3.62
C GLU A 214 37.10 -23.01 2.65
N TYR A 215 36.41 -24.14 2.51
CA TYR A 215 36.86 -25.26 1.67
C TYR A 215 36.39 -25.14 0.21
N ALA A 216 35.19 -24.60 -0.03
CA ALA A 216 34.59 -24.53 -1.35
C ALA A 216 35.07 -23.31 -2.16
N SER A 217 35.31 -23.50 -3.46
CA SER A 217 35.68 -22.43 -4.39
C SER A 217 35.12 -22.71 -5.80
N PRO A 218 34.17 -21.91 -6.32
CA PRO A 218 33.42 -20.85 -5.65
C PRO A 218 32.35 -21.38 -4.67
N CYS A 219 32.09 -20.62 -3.60
CA CYS A 219 30.95 -20.85 -2.70
C CYS A 219 29.88 -19.76 -2.89
N THR A 220 28.70 -20.12 -3.41
CA THR A 220 27.58 -19.18 -3.58
C THR A 220 26.58 -19.34 -2.43
N LEU A 221 26.41 -18.31 -1.60
CA LEU A 221 25.42 -18.30 -0.52
C LEU A 221 24.14 -17.56 -0.94
N SER A 222 23.00 -18.24 -0.93
CA SER A 222 21.68 -17.64 -1.13
C SER A 222 20.89 -17.56 0.17
N LEU A 223 20.29 -16.40 0.43
CA LEU A 223 19.47 -16.09 1.60
C LEU A 223 18.01 -15.76 1.21
N ASP A 224 17.67 -15.88 -0.07
CA ASP A 224 16.46 -15.27 -0.62
C ASP A 224 15.24 -16.21 -0.58
N PHE A 225 15.31 -17.30 0.18
CA PHE A 225 14.19 -18.24 0.29
C PHE A 225 12.94 -17.56 0.85
N GLY A 226 11.87 -17.57 0.06
CA GLY A 226 10.60 -16.89 0.35
C GLY A 226 10.60 -15.37 0.19
N LEU A 227 11.74 -14.77 -0.17
CA LEU A 227 11.83 -13.41 -0.73
C LEU A 227 11.77 -13.46 -2.27
N ALA A 228 12.42 -14.46 -2.86
CA ALA A 228 12.41 -14.76 -4.28
C ALA A 228 11.08 -15.37 -4.73
N ASN A 229 10.53 -14.89 -5.85
CA ASN A 229 9.30 -15.39 -6.45
C ASN A 229 9.60 -16.41 -7.55
N LEU A 230 10.07 -17.59 -7.14
CA LEU A 230 10.35 -18.73 -8.02
C LEU A 230 9.21 -19.77 -8.00
N PRO A 231 9.00 -20.52 -9.11
CA PRO A 231 7.88 -21.45 -9.24
C PRO A 231 8.00 -22.62 -8.25
N GLY A 232 6.98 -22.78 -7.41
CA GLY A 232 6.92 -23.84 -6.40
C GLY A 232 7.77 -23.58 -5.15
N CYS A 233 8.23 -22.35 -4.93
CA CYS A 233 9.09 -21.97 -3.79
C CYS A 233 8.36 -21.10 -2.75
N ARG A 234 7.06 -21.32 -2.56
CA ARG A 234 6.26 -20.51 -1.62
C ARG A 234 6.47 -20.99 -0.18
N VAL A 235 6.60 -20.04 0.74
CA VAL A 235 6.74 -20.31 2.17
C VAL A 235 5.39 -20.15 2.86
N GLU A 236 4.93 -21.21 3.52
CA GLU A 236 3.77 -21.15 4.41
C GLU A 236 4.18 -20.63 5.78
N LYS A 237 3.40 -19.72 6.37
CA LYS A 237 3.67 -19.21 7.72
C LYS A 237 3.33 -20.27 8.75
N ALA A 238 4.13 -20.37 9.81
CA ALA A 238 3.81 -21.19 10.96
C ALA A 238 2.48 -20.71 11.60
N VAL A 239 1.42 -21.51 11.48
CA VAL A 239 0.12 -21.34 12.12
C VAL A 239 -0.23 -22.65 12.85
N ASP A 240 -1.03 -22.58 13.92
CA ASP A 240 -1.51 -23.75 14.64
C ASP A 240 -2.36 -24.66 13.73
N GLY A 241 -1.81 -25.84 13.41
CA GLY A 241 -2.47 -26.91 12.65
C GLY A 241 -2.12 -26.95 11.15
N GLY A 242 -1.38 -27.99 10.73
CA GLY A 242 -1.05 -28.32 9.33
C GLY A 242 0.41 -28.79 9.14
N PRO A 243 0.75 -29.58 8.10
CA PRO A 243 2.10 -30.08 7.83
C PRO A 243 3.00 -29.04 7.14
N TRP A 244 2.98 -27.79 7.61
CA TRP A 244 3.68 -26.66 6.97
C TRP A 244 5.20 -26.87 6.93
N GLU A 245 5.79 -27.52 7.94
CA GLU A 245 7.24 -27.81 7.97
C GLU A 245 7.66 -28.69 6.79
N GLN A 246 6.89 -29.74 6.50
CA GLN A 246 7.18 -30.66 5.39
C GLN A 246 7.02 -29.97 4.04
N GLN A 247 5.99 -29.13 3.88
CA GLN A 247 5.73 -28.39 2.65
C GLN A 247 6.80 -27.31 2.40
N ASN A 248 7.24 -26.61 3.45
CA ASN A 248 8.32 -25.62 3.35
C ASN A 248 9.66 -26.29 3.06
N LEU A 249 9.95 -27.46 3.62
CA LEU A 249 11.14 -28.26 3.27
C LEU A 249 11.13 -28.71 1.81
N ALA A 250 9.98 -29.11 1.26
CA ALA A 250 9.85 -29.45 -0.15
C ALA A 250 10.05 -28.22 -1.06
N SER A 251 9.47 -27.08 -0.66
CA SER A 251 9.63 -25.80 -1.34
C SER A 251 11.08 -25.30 -1.30
N LEU A 252 11.79 -25.54 -0.19
CA LEU A 252 13.21 -25.23 -0.03
C LEU A 252 14.07 -26.10 -0.94
N SER A 253 13.82 -27.41 -1.00
CA SER A 253 14.53 -28.30 -1.93
C SER A 253 14.34 -27.87 -3.39
N ARG A 254 13.13 -27.40 -3.73
CA ARG A 254 12.83 -26.86 -5.06
C ARG A 254 13.58 -25.55 -5.32
N PHE A 255 13.62 -24.67 -4.34
CA PHE A 255 14.33 -23.40 -4.41
C PHE A 255 15.83 -23.62 -4.61
N GLY A 256 16.45 -24.46 -3.78
CA GLY A 256 17.89 -24.74 -3.89
C GLY A 256 18.27 -25.35 -5.24
N TRP A 257 17.45 -26.24 -5.79
CA TRP A 257 17.63 -26.74 -7.15
C TRP A 257 17.62 -25.63 -8.20
N LEU A 258 16.65 -24.72 -8.15
CA LEU A 258 16.61 -23.61 -9.11
C LEU A 258 17.82 -22.68 -8.97
N ILE A 259 18.25 -22.37 -7.75
CA ILE A 259 19.47 -21.59 -7.52
C ILE A 259 20.70 -22.31 -8.07
N THR A 260 20.82 -23.63 -7.92
CA THR A 260 21.93 -24.39 -8.53
C THR A 260 21.90 -24.32 -10.05
N CYS A 261 20.72 -24.40 -10.68
CA CYS A 261 20.60 -24.22 -12.12
C CYS A 261 21.02 -22.80 -12.57
N LEU A 262 20.64 -21.76 -11.82
CA LEU A 262 21.05 -20.38 -12.10
C LEU A 262 22.57 -20.20 -12.00
N ALA A 263 23.20 -20.84 -11.00
CA ALA A 263 24.65 -20.81 -10.80
C ALA A 263 25.40 -21.56 -11.91
N ALA A 264 24.85 -22.68 -12.40
CA ALA A 264 25.45 -23.49 -13.45
C ALA A 264 25.31 -22.89 -14.86
N ASP A 265 24.11 -22.41 -15.23
CA ASP A 265 23.82 -21.90 -16.59
C ASP A 265 24.44 -20.51 -16.83
N GLY A 266 24.63 -19.74 -15.75
CA GLY A 266 25.12 -18.36 -15.80
C GLY A 266 24.12 -17.39 -16.45
N PRO A 267 24.29 -16.06 -16.29
CA PRO A 267 23.38 -15.10 -16.91
C PRO A 267 23.50 -15.16 -18.43
N VAL A 268 22.38 -14.94 -19.13
CA VAL A 268 22.33 -14.92 -20.60
C VAL A 268 23.36 -13.90 -21.12
N ARG A 269 24.33 -14.37 -21.90
CA ARG A 269 25.35 -13.50 -22.51
C ARG A 269 24.84 -12.95 -23.84
N PRO A 270 25.10 -11.67 -24.16
CA PRO A 270 24.78 -11.14 -25.48
C PRO A 270 25.53 -11.94 -26.55
N SER A 271 24.81 -12.42 -27.56
CA SER A 271 25.43 -13.12 -28.68
C SER A 271 26.20 -12.11 -29.54
N PRO A 272 27.43 -12.39 -30.00
CA PRO A 272 28.18 -11.47 -30.87
C PRO A 272 27.50 -11.21 -32.22
N ARG A 273 26.50 -12.02 -32.60
CA ARG A 273 25.78 -11.90 -33.88
C ARG A 273 24.73 -10.80 -33.89
N ASP A 274 24.25 -10.35 -32.74
CA ASP A 274 23.29 -9.22 -32.66
C ASP A 274 23.98 -7.84 -32.77
N ILE A 275 25.31 -7.80 -32.67
CA ILE A 275 26.11 -6.58 -32.84
C ILE A 275 26.40 -6.31 -34.34
N GLN A 276 26.38 -7.34 -35.19
CA GLN A 276 26.75 -7.20 -36.61
C GLN A 276 25.63 -6.64 -37.50
N ASN A 277 24.40 -6.53 -37.02
CA ASN A 277 23.30 -5.96 -37.80
C ASN A 277 22.91 -4.52 -37.42
N ARG A 278 23.86 -3.76 -36.83
CA ARG A 278 23.78 -2.29 -36.78
C ARG A 278 25.16 -1.66 -36.92
N SER A 279 25.71 -1.74 -38.12
CA SER A 279 26.62 -0.70 -38.61
C SER A 279 26.03 -0.11 -39.89
N ILE A 280 25.44 1.07 -39.77
CA ILE A 280 25.68 2.27 -40.58
C ILE A 280 25.04 3.41 -39.76
N VAL A 281 25.83 4.02 -38.89
CA VAL A 281 25.77 5.46 -38.66
C VAL A 281 27.14 5.96 -39.11
N PRO A 282 27.23 6.80 -40.14
CA PRO A 282 28.51 7.24 -40.67
C PRO A 282 29.11 8.33 -39.75
N GLY A 283 30.42 8.21 -39.51
CA GLY A 283 31.28 9.32 -39.08
C GLY A 283 31.37 9.53 -37.57
N LEU A 284 32.43 9.05 -36.94
CA LEU A 284 33.70 9.79 -36.80
C LEU A 284 34.68 8.89 -36.03
N GLY A 285 35.88 8.73 -36.59
CA GLY A 285 36.98 7.99 -35.98
C GLY A 285 37.76 8.81 -34.97
N ASP A 286 38.48 8.08 -34.13
CA ASP A 286 39.66 8.41 -33.33
C ASP A 286 40.12 9.88 -33.29
N ARG A 287 40.17 10.45 -32.06
CA ARG A 287 41.44 10.80 -31.40
C ARG A 287 41.22 11.47 -30.03
N ALA A 288 42.09 11.12 -29.10
CA ALA A 288 42.33 11.82 -27.84
C ALA A 288 43.06 13.16 -28.09
N TYR A 289 42.65 14.24 -27.42
CA TYR A 289 43.47 15.28 -26.76
C TYR A 289 42.51 16.35 -26.20
N VAL A 290 42.49 16.57 -24.88
CA VAL A 290 43.07 17.73 -24.16
C VAL A 290 42.38 19.07 -24.45
N GLY A 291 41.90 19.64 -23.34
CA GLY A 291 41.52 21.03 -23.09
C GLY A 291 41.71 22.06 -24.21
N GLU A 292 40.57 22.53 -24.70
CA GLU A 292 40.28 23.93 -25.04
C GLU A 292 38.78 24.01 -25.32
N LEU A 293 38.18 25.20 -25.16
CA LEU A 293 36.74 25.52 -25.17
C LEU A 293 36.00 25.40 -23.83
N LEU A 294 36.67 25.85 -22.77
CA LEU A 294 36.09 26.92 -21.95
C LEU A 294 36.17 28.21 -22.77
N ASP A 295 35.06 28.71 -23.34
CA ASP A 295 34.72 30.15 -23.42
C ASP A 295 33.65 30.56 -24.44
N GLU A 296 32.97 29.65 -25.14
CA GLU A 296 31.89 30.06 -26.05
C GLU A 296 30.63 29.25 -25.80
N LEU A 297 29.80 29.78 -24.91
CA LEU A 297 28.33 29.90 -24.98
C LEU A 297 27.82 30.51 -23.66
N ARG A 298 28.49 31.59 -23.25
CA ARG A 298 27.94 32.62 -22.38
C ARG A 298 27.14 33.54 -23.29
N ASP A 299 25.82 33.35 -23.25
CA ASP A 299 24.77 34.36 -23.46
C ASP A 299 23.55 33.69 -24.08
N GLU A 300 22.64 33.24 -23.21
CA GLU A 300 21.20 33.51 -23.33
C GLU A 300 20.54 33.12 -22.01
N LYS A 301 20.26 34.13 -21.17
CA LYS A 301 19.45 34.00 -19.95
C LYS A 301 18.28 34.97 -20.05
N PRO A 302 17.02 34.49 -20.03
CA PRO A 302 15.89 35.26 -19.54
C PRO A 302 15.65 34.96 -18.04
N PRO A 303 14.89 35.82 -17.34
CA PRO A 303 15.25 36.26 -16.00
C PRO A 303 14.75 35.36 -14.86
N SER A 304 15.53 35.43 -13.79
CA SER A 304 15.28 35.02 -12.40
C SER A 304 13.85 34.62 -12.02
N ALA A 305 13.63 33.30 -11.90
CA ALA A 305 12.67 32.77 -10.95
C ALA A 305 13.24 32.94 -9.53
N GLU A 306 12.50 33.65 -8.70
CA GLU A 306 12.80 33.89 -7.28
C GLU A 306 12.96 32.56 -6.52
N ALA A 307 14.06 32.49 -5.77
CA ALA A 307 14.35 31.64 -4.63
C ALA A 307 13.59 30.30 -4.53
N ALA A 308 14.21 29.23 -5.04
CA ALA A 308 13.96 27.89 -4.54
C ALA A 308 14.22 27.85 -3.02
N PHE A 309 13.22 27.43 -2.26
CA PHE A 309 13.34 27.22 -0.81
C PHE A 309 14.45 26.21 -0.52
N PRO A 310 15.21 26.38 0.59
CA PRO A 310 16.25 25.44 0.97
C PRO A 310 15.65 24.05 1.19
N THR A 311 16.23 23.07 0.50
CA THR A 311 16.03 21.63 0.71
C THR A 311 16.44 21.28 2.13
N ALA A 312 15.50 21.43 3.06
CA ALA A 312 15.61 20.86 4.39
C ALA A 312 15.61 19.33 4.27
N ASN A 313 16.58 18.68 4.91
CA ASN A 313 16.56 17.23 5.15
C ASN A 313 15.14 16.80 5.57
N PRO A 314 14.52 15.78 4.93
CA PRO A 314 13.14 15.45 5.20
C PRO A 314 13.00 14.99 6.65
N THR A 315 12.36 15.82 7.48
CA THR A 315 11.96 15.44 8.82
C THR A 315 11.03 14.24 8.70
N PRO A 316 11.26 13.14 9.44
CA PRO A 316 10.43 11.94 9.33
C PRO A 316 8.95 12.28 9.61
N LEU A 317 8.06 11.79 8.75
CA LEU A 317 6.61 12.04 8.86
C LEU A 317 6.07 11.50 10.19
N THR A 318 5.19 12.27 10.83
CA THR A 318 4.57 11.85 12.10
C THR A 318 3.47 10.80 11.89
N ALA A 319 3.22 9.98 12.91
CA ALA A 319 2.15 8.97 12.86
C ALA A 319 0.76 9.64 12.72
N PRO A 320 -0.18 9.05 11.95
CA PRO A 320 -1.50 9.64 11.76
C PRO A 320 -2.27 9.76 13.09
N PRO A 321 -3.09 10.82 13.26
CA PRO A 321 -3.86 11.03 14.47
C PRO A 321 -4.81 9.86 14.73
N LEU A 322 -5.03 9.54 16.01
CA LEU A 322 -5.95 8.46 16.39
C LEU A 322 -7.37 8.76 15.91
N ARG A 323 -8.04 7.72 15.40
CA ARG A 323 -9.42 7.83 14.94
C ARG A 323 -10.32 8.20 16.13
N PRO A 324 -11.12 9.28 16.04
CA PRO A 324 -12.06 9.62 17.10
C PRO A 324 -13.11 8.51 17.27
N ARG A 325 -13.33 8.08 18.52
CA ARG A 325 -14.29 7.04 18.88
C ARG A 325 -15.70 7.56 18.57
N ARG A 326 -16.43 6.90 17.66
CA ARG A 326 -17.84 7.25 17.40
C ARG A 326 -18.68 6.79 18.60
N SER A 327 -19.08 7.72 19.47
CA SER A 327 -20.11 7.49 20.47
C SER A 327 -21.48 7.79 19.86
N GLY A 328 -22.27 6.75 19.63
CA GLY A 328 -23.68 6.86 19.23
C GLY A 328 -24.01 6.23 17.87
N LEU A 329 -25.26 5.73 17.76
CA LEU A 329 -25.82 5.21 16.51
C LEU A 329 -25.79 6.30 15.41
N SER A 330 -25.46 5.88 14.19
CA SER A 330 -25.32 6.79 13.07
C SER A 330 -26.68 7.35 12.61
N ARG A 331 -26.79 8.69 12.50
CA ARG A 331 -27.98 9.41 11.97
C ARG A 331 -28.60 8.84 10.68
N PRO A 332 -27.88 8.24 9.70
CA PRO A 332 -28.53 7.64 8.54
C PRO A 332 -29.42 6.41 8.85
N GLN A 333 -29.25 5.74 10.00
CA GLN A 333 -30.18 4.67 10.44
C GLN A 333 -31.51 5.22 10.98
N TRP A 334 -31.54 6.44 11.55
CA TRP A 334 -32.78 7.10 11.99
C TRP A 334 -33.62 7.59 10.81
N LEU A 335 -32.98 8.13 9.77
CA LEU A 335 -33.68 8.62 8.57
C LEU A 335 -34.25 7.48 7.71
N SER A 336 -33.59 6.31 7.63
CA SER A 336 -34.16 5.16 6.93
C SER A 336 -35.38 4.58 7.62
N ILE A 337 -35.42 4.61 8.97
CA ILE A 337 -36.59 4.19 9.76
C ILE A 337 -37.74 5.18 9.60
N SER A 338 -37.45 6.50 9.57
CA SER A 338 -38.48 7.53 9.36
C SER A 338 -39.03 7.54 7.92
N SER A 339 -38.19 7.33 6.90
CA SER A 339 -38.65 7.30 5.50
C SER A 339 -39.42 6.04 5.14
N THR A 340 -39.06 4.89 5.72
CA THR A 340 -39.84 3.65 5.55
C THR A 340 -41.14 3.71 6.35
N ALA A 341 -41.15 4.27 7.57
CA ALA A 341 -42.39 4.49 8.32
C ALA A 341 -43.33 5.48 7.62
N ALA A 342 -42.83 6.55 6.99
CA ALA A 342 -43.63 7.47 6.18
C ALA A 342 -44.17 6.80 4.90
N GLY A 343 -43.34 6.02 4.20
CA GLY A 343 -43.78 5.28 3.01
C GLY A 343 -44.81 4.18 3.32
N ILE A 344 -44.64 3.46 4.44
CA ILE A 344 -45.59 2.46 4.94
C ILE A 344 -46.87 3.14 5.44
N GLY A 345 -46.76 4.30 6.11
CA GLY A 345 -47.92 5.09 6.53
C GLY A 345 -48.77 5.60 5.36
N VAL A 346 -48.12 6.06 4.28
CA VAL A 346 -48.82 6.47 3.04
C VAL A 346 -49.43 5.25 2.33
N PHE A 347 -48.74 4.11 2.28
CA PHE A 347 -49.26 2.88 1.68
C PHE A 347 -50.47 2.31 2.45
N LEU A 348 -50.39 2.26 3.79
CA LEU A 348 -51.50 1.83 4.66
C LEU A 348 -52.67 2.84 4.66
N ALA A 349 -52.39 4.14 4.50
CA ALA A 349 -53.44 5.15 4.37
C ALA A 349 -54.15 5.06 3.00
N LEU A 350 -53.45 4.68 1.93
CA LEU A 350 -54.04 4.47 0.61
C LEU A 350 -54.88 3.18 0.51
N ASP A 351 -54.63 2.19 1.38
CA ASP A 351 -55.45 0.97 1.49
C ASP A 351 -56.78 1.22 2.23
N ASN A 352 -56.90 2.35 2.93
CA ASN A 352 -58.13 2.80 3.57
C ASN A 352 -58.99 3.59 2.57
N THR A 353 -60.08 2.97 2.11
CA THR A 353 -60.98 3.51 1.06
C THR A 353 -61.53 4.90 1.39
N ALA A 354 -61.76 5.21 2.67
CA ALA A 354 -62.23 6.52 3.11
C ALA A 354 -61.17 7.62 2.98
N PHE A 355 -59.89 7.33 3.27
CA PHE A 355 -58.80 8.29 3.12
C PHE A 355 -58.45 8.49 1.65
N ALA A 356 -58.39 7.42 0.86
CA ALA A 356 -58.18 7.51 -0.58
C ALA A 356 -59.28 8.35 -1.26
N GLN A 357 -60.55 8.16 -0.87
CA GLN A 357 -61.67 8.99 -1.34
C GLN A 357 -61.56 10.45 -0.87
N ALA A 358 -61.15 10.71 0.38
CA ALA A 358 -60.94 12.07 0.87
C ALA A 358 -59.78 12.78 0.14
N VAL A 359 -58.67 12.08 -0.12
CA VAL A 359 -57.53 12.58 -0.90
C VAL A 359 -57.94 12.87 -2.35
N LEU A 360 -58.74 12.00 -2.96
CA LEU A 360 -59.28 12.22 -4.30
C LEU A 360 -60.22 13.44 -4.32
N HIS A 361 -61.13 13.56 -3.35
CA HIS A 361 -62.18 14.57 -3.35
C HIS A 361 -61.69 15.96 -2.92
N TYR A 362 -60.85 16.05 -1.88
CA TYR A 362 -60.36 17.31 -1.33
C TYR A 362 -58.95 17.67 -1.81
N GLY A 363 -58.18 16.71 -2.32
CA GLY A 363 -56.79 16.93 -2.75
C GLY A 363 -56.60 16.96 -4.26
N ILE A 364 -57.11 15.96 -4.97
CA ILE A 364 -56.87 15.78 -6.42
C ILE A 364 -57.90 16.54 -7.27
N ARG A 365 -59.20 16.40 -6.98
CA ARG A 365 -60.28 17.09 -7.71
C ARG A 365 -60.10 18.63 -7.76
N PRO A 366 -59.82 19.34 -6.65
CA PRO A 366 -59.54 20.78 -6.71
C PRO A 366 -58.12 21.12 -7.20
N GLY A 367 -57.28 20.13 -7.51
CA GLY A 367 -55.90 20.34 -8.00
C GLY A 367 -54.85 20.69 -6.94
N LEU A 368 -55.20 20.70 -5.64
CA LEU A 368 -54.30 21.09 -4.54
C LEU A 368 -53.05 20.19 -4.41
N LEU A 369 -53.20 18.88 -4.60
CA LEU A 369 -52.07 17.94 -4.54
C LEU A 369 -51.11 18.06 -5.72
N PRO A 370 -51.59 18.07 -6.99
CA PRO A 370 -50.77 18.42 -8.14
C PRO A 370 -50.05 19.77 -7.98
N ALA A 371 -50.71 20.79 -7.41
CA ALA A 371 -50.11 22.09 -7.15
C ALA A 371 -48.96 22.02 -6.13
N ALA A 372 -49.17 21.33 -5.00
CA ALA A 372 -48.12 21.13 -3.99
C ALA A 372 -46.91 20.36 -4.55
N LEU A 373 -47.17 19.34 -5.38
CA LEU A 373 -46.13 18.56 -6.04
C LEU A 373 -45.34 19.42 -7.04
N SER A 374 -46.01 20.31 -7.77
CA SER A 374 -45.37 21.28 -8.67
C SER A 374 -44.44 22.23 -7.92
N VAL A 375 -44.89 22.79 -6.80
CA VAL A 375 -44.06 23.66 -5.94
C VAL A 375 -42.83 22.90 -5.43
N ALA A 376 -42.99 21.65 -5.01
CA ALA A 376 -41.88 20.82 -4.55
C ALA A 376 -40.85 20.54 -5.66
N PHE A 377 -41.31 20.24 -6.88
CA PHE A 377 -40.42 20.04 -8.04
C PHE A 377 -39.70 21.33 -8.46
N LEU A 378 -40.39 22.47 -8.47
CA LEU A 378 -39.77 23.78 -8.74
C LEU A 378 -38.72 24.10 -7.69
N TRP A 379 -39.05 23.95 -6.40
CA TRP A 379 -38.10 24.17 -5.31
C TRP A 379 -36.85 23.29 -5.44
N GLY A 380 -37.03 21.99 -5.73
CA GLY A 380 -35.94 21.07 -5.99
C GLY A 380 -35.08 21.50 -7.19
N GLY A 381 -35.72 21.86 -8.30
CA GLY A 381 -35.05 22.35 -9.51
C GLY A 381 -34.22 23.60 -9.25
N PHE A 382 -34.80 24.62 -8.60
CA PHE A 382 -34.09 25.84 -8.21
C PHE A 382 -32.96 25.56 -7.22
N HIS A 383 -33.14 24.66 -6.27
CA HIS A 383 -32.10 24.29 -5.32
C HIS A 383 -30.87 23.70 -6.02
N PHE A 384 -31.05 22.76 -6.95
CA PHE A 384 -29.94 22.18 -7.72
C PHE A 384 -29.33 23.18 -8.71
N LEU A 385 -30.13 24.08 -9.29
CA LEU A 385 -29.63 25.16 -10.16
C LEU A 385 -28.76 26.16 -9.38
N LEU A 386 -29.21 26.58 -8.19
CA LEU A 386 -28.45 27.45 -7.30
C LEU A 386 -27.17 26.76 -6.83
N LEU A 387 -27.25 25.45 -6.52
CA LEU A 387 -26.07 24.68 -6.14
C LEU A 387 -25.06 24.62 -7.29
N LYS A 388 -25.52 24.33 -8.51
CA LYS A 388 -24.70 24.36 -9.73
C LYS A 388 -24.02 25.71 -9.92
N ARG A 389 -24.79 26.81 -9.90
CA ARG A 389 -24.25 28.19 -10.04
C ARG A 389 -23.26 28.54 -8.94
N ARG A 390 -23.46 28.07 -7.71
CA ARG A 390 -22.51 28.33 -6.61
C ARG A 390 -21.17 27.65 -6.85
N VAL A 391 -21.17 26.42 -7.39
CA VAL A 391 -19.92 25.74 -7.75
C VAL A 391 -19.25 26.46 -8.92
N GLU A 392 -20.00 26.75 -9.99
CA GLU A 392 -19.46 27.41 -11.21
C GLU A 392 -18.96 28.84 -10.96
N ASN A 393 -19.56 29.56 -10.00
CA ASN A 393 -19.15 30.92 -9.64
C ASN A 393 -18.05 30.95 -8.57
N THR A 394 -17.54 29.81 -8.11
CA THR A 394 -16.44 29.79 -7.14
C THR A 394 -15.12 30.00 -7.89
N PRO A 395 -14.36 31.07 -7.62
CA PRO A 395 -13.11 31.30 -8.31
C PRO A 395 -12.03 30.30 -7.87
N THR A 396 -11.22 29.84 -8.83
CA THR A 396 -10.01 29.06 -8.56
C THR A 396 -9.00 29.93 -7.80
N SER A 397 -8.71 29.56 -6.57
CA SER A 397 -7.78 30.25 -5.67
C SER A 397 -6.42 29.54 -5.66
N LYS A 398 -5.36 30.34 -5.49
CA LYS A 398 -3.99 29.85 -5.26
C LYS A 398 -3.76 29.59 -3.77
N ALA A 399 -2.93 28.60 -3.42
CA ALA A 399 -2.67 28.21 -2.04
C ALA A 399 -2.11 29.36 -1.19
N ARG A 400 -1.25 30.22 -1.76
CA ARG A 400 -0.62 31.33 -1.03
C ARG A 400 -1.59 32.47 -0.66
N SER A 401 -2.64 32.67 -1.46
CA SER A 401 -3.50 33.87 -1.43
C SER A 401 -4.98 33.51 -1.35
N LEU A 402 -5.27 32.40 -0.67
CA LEU A 402 -6.59 31.81 -0.59
C LEU A 402 -7.47 32.64 0.35
N ALA A 403 -8.60 33.16 -0.15
CA ALA A 403 -9.53 33.96 0.64
C ALA A 403 -10.31 33.10 1.64
N MET A 404 -10.64 33.66 2.81
CA MET A 404 -11.52 32.98 3.78
C MET A 404 -12.93 32.85 3.19
N GLY A 405 -13.50 31.64 3.22
CA GLY A 405 -14.78 31.37 2.57
C GLY A 405 -14.75 30.16 1.65
N LEU A 406 -15.75 30.05 0.76
CA LEU A 406 -15.81 28.95 -0.22
C LEU A 406 -14.72 29.15 -1.28
N VAL A 407 -13.91 28.13 -1.49
CA VAL A 407 -12.76 28.17 -2.39
C VAL A 407 -12.69 26.91 -3.24
N GLU A 408 -12.21 27.09 -4.45
CA GLU A 408 -11.79 26.02 -5.34
C GLU A 408 -10.26 26.06 -5.46
N ILE A 409 -9.58 24.94 -5.24
CA ILE A 409 -8.13 24.84 -5.38
C ILE A 409 -7.73 23.54 -6.07
N HIS A 410 -6.68 23.63 -6.89
CA HIS A 410 -6.05 22.52 -7.58
C HIS A 410 -4.60 22.41 -7.12
N GLY A 411 -4.14 21.20 -6.82
CA GLY A 411 -2.76 20.99 -6.39
C GLY A 411 -2.39 19.52 -6.28
N GLN A 412 -1.12 19.23 -6.03
CA GLN A 412 -0.60 17.91 -5.73
C GLN A 412 -0.82 17.56 -4.26
N ALA A 413 -1.33 16.37 -4.00
CA ALA A 413 -1.53 15.90 -2.64
C ALA A 413 -0.21 15.43 -2.02
N ARG A 414 0.17 16.00 -0.87
CA ARG A 414 1.32 15.57 -0.07
C ARG A 414 0.90 15.04 1.27
N ARG A 415 1.63 14.04 1.77
CA ARG A 415 1.36 13.47 3.09
C ARG A 415 1.83 14.42 4.18
N LYS A 416 0.93 14.74 5.11
CA LYS A 416 1.29 15.38 6.40
C LYS A 416 1.69 14.36 7.47
N TYR A 417 1.07 13.19 7.40
CA TYR A 417 1.29 12.07 8.31
C TYR A 417 1.73 10.84 7.50
N ALA A 418 2.43 9.92 8.14
CA ALA A 418 2.91 8.67 7.54
C ALA A 418 1.74 7.67 7.31
N LEU A 419 0.80 8.05 6.44
CA LEU A 419 -0.41 7.30 6.12
C LEU A 419 -0.16 6.36 4.93
N VAL A 420 -0.66 5.12 5.07
CA VAL A 420 -0.44 4.02 4.14
C VAL A 420 -1.74 3.30 3.88
N SER A 421 -1.96 2.88 2.64
CA SER A 421 -3.12 2.08 2.29
C SER A 421 -2.98 0.66 2.85
N PRO A 422 -3.99 0.15 3.59
CA PRO A 422 -3.90 -1.14 4.27
C PRO A 422 -3.83 -2.36 3.34
N MET A 423 -4.28 -2.26 2.09
CA MET A 423 -4.22 -3.35 1.11
C MET A 423 -3.06 -3.16 0.13
N SER A 424 -3.02 -2.03 -0.58
CA SER A 424 -1.99 -1.78 -1.60
C SER A 424 -0.61 -1.39 -1.05
N GLN A 425 -0.50 -1.04 0.25
CA GLN A 425 0.75 -0.65 0.90
C GLN A 425 1.46 0.53 0.23
N LEU A 426 0.67 1.44 -0.34
CA LEU A 426 1.16 2.63 -1.02
C LEU A 426 1.08 3.84 -0.08
N PRO A 427 2.11 4.70 -0.08
CA PRO A 427 2.02 6.07 0.41
C PRO A 427 0.77 6.79 -0.11
N CYS A 428 -0.14 7.16 0.79
CA CYS A 428 -1.43 7.74 0.40
C CYS A 428 -1.84 8.88 1.34
N VAL A 429 -2.61 9.84 0.80
CA VAL A 429 -3.25 10.90 1.62
C VAL A 429 -4.66 10.48 2.07
N TYR A 430 -5.27 9.53 1.36
CA TYR A 430 -6.60 9.02 1.67
C TYR A 430 -6.73 7.55 1.26
N TYR A 431 -7.41 6.77 2.10
CA TYR A 431 -7.88 5.44 1.72
C TYR A 431 -9.28 5.15 2.25
N ARG A 432 -10.02 4.32 1.51
CA ARG A 432 -11.29 3.71 1.90
C ARG A 432 -11.25 2.22 1.59
N LEU A 433 -11.31 1.40 2.64
CA LEU A 433 -11.37 -0.06 2.54
C LEU A 433 -12.78 -0.56 2.87
N ARG A 434 -13.44 -1.20 1.91
CA ARG A 434 -14.74 -1.85 2.08
C ARG A 434 -14.59 -3.36 2.02
N ARG A 435 -15.04 -4.05 3.08
CA ARG A 435 -15.14 -5.51 3.13
C ARG A 435 -16.55 -5.94 2.79
N TYR A 436 -16.68 -6.85 1.85
CA TYR A 436 -17.91 -7.52 1.48
C TYR A 436 -17.83 -9.00 1.84
N ARG A 437 -18.93 -9.54 2.35
CA ARG A 437 -19.09 -10.98 2.58
C ARG A 437 -20.33 -11.47 1.88
N LYS A 438 -20.29 -12.67 1.30
CA LYS A 438 -21.49 -13.30 0.75
C LYS A 438 -22.43 -13.73 1.88
N ASN A 439 -23.71 -13.49 1.67
CA ASN A 439 -24.76 -14.05 2.50
C ASN A 439 -25.17 -15.45 1.98
N ARG A 440 -26.01 -16.19 2.73
CA ARG A 440 -26.56 -17.51 2.35
C ARG A 440 -27.16 -17.56 0.94
N ASN A 441 -27.69 -16.44 0.43
CA ASN A 441 -28.27 -16.32 -0.91
C ASN A 441 -27.25 -15.88 -1.98
N ASN A 442 -25.94 -16.06 -1.76
CA ASN A 442 -24.85 -15.70 -2.67
C ASN A 442 -24.79 -14.20 -3.07
N ARG A 443 -25.40 -13.30 -2.29
CA ARG A 443 -25.36 -11.85 -2.50
C ARG A 443 -24.30 -11.19 -1.62
N TRP A 444 -23.50 -10.29 -2.20
CA TRP A 444 -22.50 -9.52 -1.48
C TRP A 444 -23.14 -8.50 -0.54
N LYS A 445 -22.81 -8.56 0.75
CA LYS A 445 -23.19 -7.54 1.75
C LYS A 445 -21.95 -6.87 2.33
N LEU A 446 -22.03 -5.56 2.52
CA LEU A 446 -20.97 -4.81 3.18
C LEU A 446 -20.86 -5.24 4.66
N SER A 447 -19.74 -5.84 5.02
CA SER A 447 -19.43 -6.31 6.37
C SER A 447 -18.72 -5.24 7.19
N SER A 448 -17.79 -4.50 6.59
CA SER A 448 -17.00 -3.47 7.28
C SER A 448 -16.57 -2.37 6.32
N CYS A 449 -16.46 -1.14 6.81
CA CYS A 449 -15.91 0.00 6.08
C CYS A 449 -14.92 0.75 6.97
N LYS A 450 -13.67 0.87 6.52
CA LYS A 450 -12.59 1.58 7.22
C LYS A 450 -12.08 2.72 6.34
N GLU A 451 -12.18 3.96 6.81
CA GLU A 451 -11.76 5.15 6.05
C GLU A 451 -10.76 6.02 6.83
N SER A 452 -9.86 6.71 6.13
CA SER A 452 -8.88 7.63 6.72
C SER A 452 -9.34 9.10 6.78
N VAL A 453 -10.65 9.34 6.74
CA VAL A 453 -11.33 10.67 6.75
C VAL A 453 -10.92 11.60 7.91
N HIS A 454 -10.23 11.09 8.93
CA HIS A 454 -9.79 11.84 10.11
C HIS A 454 -8.34 12.35 10.02
N VAL A 455 -7.63 12.02 8.95
CA VAL A 455 -6.21 12.36 8.75
C VAL A 455 -6.13 13.52 7.76
N PRO A 456 -5.73 14.74 8.20
CA PRO A 456 -5.45 15.85 7.30
C PRO A 456 -4.22 15.59 6.43
N PHE A 457 -4.18 16.23 5.26
CA PHE A 457 -3.05 16.16 4.33
C PHE A 457 -2.74 17.55 3.75
N TYR A 458 -1.60 17.68 3.09
CA TYR A 458 -1.19 18.92 2.42
C TYR A 458 -1.62 18.90 0.95
N LEU A 459 -2.04 20.05 0.44
CA LEU A 459 -2.26 20.28 -0.98
C LEU A 459 -1.28 21.36 -1.43
N GLU A 460 -0.41 21.03 -2.38
CA GLU A 460 0.63 21.90 -2.91
C GLU A 460 0.28 22.36 -4.32
N ASP A 461 0.26 23.67 -4.54
CA ASP A 461 0.20 24.25 -5.88
C ASP A 461 1.52 24.98 -6.20
N ASP A 462 1.59 25.64 -7.37
CA ASP A 462 2.79 26.35 -7.78
C ASP A 462 3.16 27.54 -6.86
N THR A 463 2.25 27.96 -5.97
CA THR A 463 2.40 29.16 -5.14
C THR A 463 2.68 28.86 -3.67
N GLY A 464 2.35 27.66 -3.19
CA GLY A 464 2.54 27.24 -1.82
C GLY A 464 1.77 25.98 -1.46
N ARG A 465 1.55 25.78 -0.15
CA ARG A 465 0.87 24.61 0.40
C ARG A 465 -0.23 25.02 1.37
N VAL A 466 -1.32 24.25 1.41
CA VAL A 466 -2.45 24.43 2.34
C VAL A 466 -2.86 23.10 2.96
N ILE A 467 -3.42 23.13 4.17
CA ILE A 467 -3.91 21.92 4.84
C ILE A 467 -5.35 21.65 4.41
N VAL A 468 -5.65 20.40 4.05
CA VAL A 468 -7.00 19.92 3.75
C VAL A 468 -7.41 18.90 4.82
N ASP A 469 -8.56 19.14 5.46
CA ASP A 469 -9.20 18.20 6.38
C ASP A 469 -10.31 17.44 5.62
N PRO A 470 -10.11 16.16 5.26
CA PRO A 470 -11.10 15.40 4.49
C PRO A 470 -12.38 15.07 5.26
N GLN A 471 -12.51 15.50 6.53
CA GLN A 471 -13.66 15.14 7.34
C GLN A 471 -14.99 15.60 6.74
N ARG A 472 -15.87 14.61 6.46
CA ARG A 472 -17.19 14.80 5.83
C ARG A 472 -17.12 15.33 4.39
N ALA A 473 -15.97 15.23 3.73
CA ALA A 473 -15.85 15.44 2.29
C ALA A 473 -16.49 14.29 1.53
N THR A 474 -17.05 14.59 0.37
CA THR A 474 -17.32 13.59 -0.65
C THR A 474 -16.03 13.36 -1.43
N VAL A 475 -15.29 12.33 -1.02
CA VAL A 475 -14.03 11.94 -1.64
C VAL A 475 -14.32 10.99 -2.81
N ARG A 476 -13.79 11.33 -3.99
CA ARG A 476 -13.86 10.54 -5.23
C ARG A 476 -12.45 10.15 -5.70
N PRO A 477 -11.89 9.05 -5.17
CA PRO A 477 -10.63 8.50 -5.65
C PRO A 477 -10.81 7.87 -7.03
N ARG A 478 -9.80 7.92 -7.90
CA ARG A 478 -9.79 7.21 -9.19
C ARG A 478 -9.19 5.82 -9.03
N SER A 479 -8.14 5.70 -8.22
CA SER A 479 -7.50 4.41 -7.93
C SER A 479 -8.44 3.53 -7.10
N ARG A 480 -8.81 2.39 -7.68
CA ARG A 480 -9.65 1.37 -7.05
C ARG A 480 -9.06 0.00 -7.31
N GLN A 481 -8.71 -0.68 -6.23
CA GLN A 481 -8.22 -2.04 -6.26
C GLN A 481 -9.22 -2.98 -5.59
N GLN A 482 -9.26 -4.21 -6.06
CA GLN A 482 -10.13 -5.24 -5.52
C GLN A 482 -9.29 -6.48 -5.19
N GLY A 483 -9.51 -7.05 -4.01
CA GLY A 483 -8.88 -8.28 -3.56
C GLY A 483 -9.94 -9.29 -3.12
N PHE A 484 -9.58 -10.57 -3.15
CA PHE A 484 -10.39 -11.66 -2.62
C PHE A 484 -9.69 -12.30 -1.43
N GLY A 485 -10.45 -12.95 -0.54
CA GLY A 485 -9.88 -13.68 0.60
C GLY A 485 -8.71 -14.57 0.17
N GLY A 486 -7.55 -14.43 0.81
CA GLY A 486 -6.32 -15.17 0.49
C GLY A 486 -5.37 -14.52 -0.53
N GLN A 487 -5.76 -13.47 -1.25
CA GLN A 487 -4.79 -12.58 -1.92
C GLN A 487 -4.19 -11.65 -0.86
N GLN A 488 -2.89 -11.81 -0.63
CA GLN A 488 -2.14 -11.21 0.45
C GLN A 488 -2.26 -9.67 0.47
N SER A 489 -2.85 -9.12 1.54
CA SER A 489 -2.23 -7.97 2.18
C SER A 489 -1.40 -8.52 3.34
N LEU A 490 -0.09 -8.46 3.20
CA LEU A 490 0.92 -9.06 4.10
C LEU A 490 0.84 -8.59 5.57
N LEU A 491 -0.04 -7.64 5.89
CA LEU A 491 -0.21 -7.01 7.20
C LEU A 491 -1.57 -7.25 7.89
N MET A 492 -2.48 -8.05 7.32
CA MET A 492 -3.62 -8.50 8.12
C MET A 492 -3.17 -9.69 8.99
N ASP A 493 -3.12 -9.45 10.30
CA ASP A 493 -2.69 -10.33 11.41
C ASP A 493 -3.48 -11.63 11.56
N LYS A 494 -4.25 -12.03 10.55
CA LYS A 494 -4.91 -13.33 10.50
C LYS A 494 -4.57 -13.96 9.16
N ALA A 495 -4.00 -15.15 9.21
CA ALA A 495 -4.01 -16.08 8.10
C ALA A 495 -5.48 -16.37 7.76
N SER A 496 -6.10 -15.49 6.97
CA SER A 496 -7.39 -15.79 6.39
C SER A 496 -7.12 -16.87 5.36
N TYR A 497 -7.68 -18.05 5.60
CA TYR A 497 -8.02 -19.01 4.55
C TYR A 497 -8.48 -18.27 3.28
N ILE A 498 -8.28 -18.86 2.10
CA ILE A 498 -8.88 -18.37 0.85
C ILE A 498 -10.41 -18.47 1.02
N ASP A 499 -11.01 -17.49 1.70
CA ASP A 499 -12.44 -17.38 1.88
C ASP A 499 -12.97 -16.76 0.59
N ARG A 500 -13.40 -17.62 -0.33
CA ARG A 500 -14.03 -17.22 -1.60
C ARG A 500 -15.32 -16.42 -1.38
N ASP A 501 -15.82 -16.38 -0.14
CA ASP A 501 -16.99 -15.60 0.25
C ASP A 501 -16.65 -14.22 0.80
N GLU A 502 -15.36 -13.83 0.85
CA GLU A 502 -14.91 -12.49 1.18
C GLU A 502 -14.29 -11.75 -0.02
N LYS A 503 -14.70 -10.49 -0.19
CA LYS A 503 -14.20 -9.57 -1.21
C LYS A 503 -13.88 -8.23 -0.56
N TRP A 504 -12.75 -7.65 -0.92
CA TRP A 504 -12.27 -6.38 -0.43
C TRP A 504 -12.15 -5.41 -1.59
N ILE A 505 -12.54 -4.16 -1.37
CA ILE A 505 -12.36 -3.07 -2.34
C ILE A 505 -11.65 -1.95 -1.59
N GLU A 506 -10.47 -1.59 -2.08
CA GLU A 506 -9.69 -0.46 -1.59
C GLU A 506 -9.73 0.67 -2.63
N GLU A 507 -10.15 1.85 -2.20
CA GLU A 507 -10.07 3.08 -2.98
C GLU A 507 -8.99 3.97 -2.33
N THR A 508 -8.00 4.45 -3.10
CA THR A 508 -6.86 5.21 -2.56
C THR A 508 -6.60 6.49 -3.35
N ILE A 509 -6.04 7.49 -2.66
CA ILE A 509 -5.44 8.67 -3.30
C ILE A 509 -3.96 8.65 -2.93
N ALA A 510 -3.12 8.39 -3.93
CA ALA A 510 -1.67 8.31 -3.74
C ALA A 510 -1.07 9.70 -3.44
N GLU A 511 0.12 9.68 -2.85
CA GLU A 511 0.94 10.90 -2.77
C GLU A 511 1.37 11.38 -4.16
N GLY A 512 1.44 12.69 -4.37
CA GLY A 512 1.78 13.33 -5.64
C GLY A 512 0.62 13.45 -6.63
N THR A 513 -0.52 12.80 -6.35
CA THR A 513 -1.70 12.88 -7.22
C THR A 513 -2.27 14.30 -7.25
N ARG A 514 -2.59 14.82 -8.44
CA ARG A 514 -3.29 16.09 -8.59
C ARG A 514 -4.75 15.96 -8.16
N LEU A 515 -5.17 16.82 -7.23
CA LEU A 515 -6.51 16.85 -6.67
C LEU A 515 -7.20 18.18 -6.94
N TYR A 516 -8.48 18.06 -7.22
CA TYR A 516 -9.48 19.12 -7.15
C TYR A 516 -10.11 19.13 -5.76
N VAL A 517 -10.03 20.27 -5.07
CA VAL A 517 -10.64 20.46 -3.76
C VAL A 517 -11.56 21.69 -3.79
N LEU A 518 -12.84 21.47 -3.48
CA LEU A 518 -13.83 22.51 -3.27
C LEU A 518 -14.31 22.44 -1.83
N GLY A 519 -14.07 23.49 -1.04
CA GLY A 519 -14.39 23.51 0.38
C GLY A 519 -14.36 24.90 0.99
N GLN A 520 -14.52 25.01 2.31
CA GLN A 520 -14.42 26.28 3.00
C GLN A 520 -13.03 26.45 3.62
N ALA A 521 -12.35 27.50 3.19
CA ALA A 521 -11.16 28.02 3.83
C ALA A 521 -11.51 28.71 5.13
N MET A 522 -10.85 28.30 6.20
CA MET A 522 -10.95 28.92 7.51
C MET A 522 -9.57 29.00 8.15
N GLU A 523 -9.44 29.88 9.14
CA GLU A 523 -8.23 29.91 9.94
C GLU A 523 -8.03 28.54 10.59
N ASN A 524 -6.80 28.03 10.53
CA ASN A 524 -6.35 26.87 11.27
C ASN A 524 -6.17 27.26 12.74
N ALA A 525 -7.26 27.73 13.35
CA ALA A 525 -7.45 27.65 14.78
C ALA A 525 -7.50 26.15 15.07
N LEU A 526 -6.30 25.59 15.31
CA LEU A 526 -6.05 24.19 15.58
C LEU A 526 -7.28 23.56 16.22
N ARG A 527 -7.71 22.39 15.71
CA ARG A 527 -8.55 21.44 16.46
C ARG A 527 -7.80 20.98 17.72
N ARG A 528 -7.44 21.91 18.60
CA ARG A 528 -7.08 21.61 19.96
C ARG A 528 -8.38 21.10 20.57
N PRO A 529 -8.41 19.83 21.01
CA PRO A 529 -9.54 19.37 21.78
C PRO A 529 -9.72 20.34 22.97
N PRO A 530 -10.96 20.63 23.38
CA PRO A 530 -11.22 21.55 24.49
C PRO A 530 -10.37 21.16 25.70
N LEU A 531 -9.92 22.13 26.50
CA LEU A 531 -8.99 21.93 27.62
C LEU A 531 -9.34 20.69 28.45
N ARG A 532 -10.63 20.54 28.78
CA ARG A 532 -11.18 19.38 29.49
C ARG A 532 -10.77 18.02 28.90
N GLN A 533 -10.81 17.88 27.57
CA GLN A 533 -10.45 16.64 26.90
C GLN A 533 -8.94 16.39 26.90
N ARG A 534 -8.12 17.45 26.86
CA ARG A 534 -6.65 17.34 27.01
C ARG A 534 -6.27 16.90 28.42
N VAL A 535 -6.91 17.49 29.44
CA VAL A 535 -6.73 17.07 30.84
C VAL A 535 -7.07 15.59 31.02
N ILE A 536 -8.16 15.12 30.42
CA ILE A 536 -8.56 13.70 30.48
C ILE A 536 -7.52 12.78 29.83
N GLU A 537 -6.94 13.16 28.68
CA GLU A 537 -5.94 12.33 28.01
C GLU A 537 -4.61 12.34 28.77
N ALA A 538 -4.15 13.50 29.24
CA ALA A 538 -2.93 13.62 30.06
C ALA A 538 -3.04 12.80 31.35
N LEU A 539 -4.19 12.85 32.04
CA LEU A 539 -4.46 12.01 33.20
C LEU A 539 -4.51 10.51 32.87
N ARG A 540 -4.86 10.14 31.64
CA ARG A 540 -4.83 8.74 31.19
C ARG A 540 -3.39 8.29 30.96
N ASP A 541 -2.54 9.14 30.42
CA ASP A 541 -1.14 8.81 30.17
C ASP A 541 -0.37 8.66 31.49
N ILE A 542 -0.60 9.55 32.46
CA ILE A 542 -0.10 9.41 33.84
C ILE A 542 -0.55 8.07 34.47
N LYS A 543 -1.79 7.63 34.19
CA LYS A 543 -2.29 6.32 34.64
C LYS A 543 -1.63 5.11 33.99
N LYS A 544 -1.04 5.27 32.80
CA LYS A 544 -0.36 4.18 32.10
C LYS A 544 1.09 4.01 32.55
N ASP A 545 1.72 5.07 33.04
CA ASP A 545 3.10 5.05 33.52
C ASP A 545 3.15 4.87 35.04
N PRO A 546 3.58 3.70 35.55
CA PRO A 546 3.67 3.45 36.98
C PRO A 546 4.66 4.38 37.71
N THR A 547 5.63 4.96 36.99
CA THR A 547 6.64 5.84 37.58
C THR A 547 6.12 7.26 37.79
N GLU A 548 5.40 7.81 36.81
CA GLU A 548 4.70 9.09 36.97
C GLU A 548 3.56 8.98 37.99
N LEU A 549 2.86 7.84 38.02
CA LEU A 549 1.80 7.59 38.99
C LEU A 549 2.32 7.67 40.44
N LYS A 550 3.50 7.10 40.70
CA LYS A 550 4.16 7.16 42.02
C LYS A 550 4.62 8.57 42.43
N SER A 551 4.83 9.47 41.48
CA SER A 551 5.23 10.85 41.81
C SER A 551 4.12 11.66 42.49
N TYR A 552 2.87 11.19 42.40
CA TYR A 552 1.70 11.80 43.04
C TYR A 552 1.26 11.07 44.32
N ASP A 553 1.95 9.98 44.70
CA ASP A 553 1.78 9.23 45.96
C ASP A 553 2.64 9.91 47.03
N ARG A 554 2.00 10.71 47.88
CA ARG A 554 2.67 11.62 48.83
C ARG A 554 2.87 10.98 50.19
N ASP A 555 1.98 10.07 50.58
CA ASP A 555 2.09 9.31 51.83
C ASP A 555 2.86 7.98 51.68
N GLY A 556 3.15 7.56 50.44
CA GLY A 556 4.01 6.43 50.12
C GLY A 556 3.34 5.08 50.41
N ASP A 557 2.01 5.04 50.49
CA ASP A 557 1.25 3.84 50.83
C ASP A 557 1.02 2.91 49.63
N GLY A 558 1.41 3.35 48.42
CA GLY A 558 1.28 2.61 47.17
C GLY A 558 -0.11 2.68 46.54
N GLN A 559 -1.04 3.47 47.08
CA GLN A 559 -2.42 3.64 46.62
C GLN A 559 -2.80 5.13 46.53
N ILE A 560 -3.04 5.64 45.32
CA ILE A 560 -3.47 7.04 45.17
C ILE A 560 -4.87 7.26 45.73
N CYS A 561 -4.98 8.10 46.74
CA CYS A 561 -6.25 8.52 47.31
C CYS A 561 -6.95 9.60 46.46
N GLU A 562 -8.23 9.89 46.76
CA GLU A 562 -9.00 10.90 46.00
C GLU A 562 -8.38 12.30 46.06
N GLN A 563 -7.74 12.67 47.18
CA GLN A 563 -7.14 13.98 47.37
C GLN A 563 -5.88 14.15 46.51
N GLU A 564 -4.98 13.18 46.51
CA GLU A 564 -3.78 13.14 45.66
C GLU A 564 -4.14 13.13 44.18
N TRP A 565 -5.17 12.37 43.80
CA TRP A 565 -5.67 12.36 42.42
C TRP A 565 -6.24 13.71 41.99
N SER A 566 -6.89 14.44 42.91
CA SER A 566 -7.40 15.79 42.65
C SER A 566 -6.27 16.82 42.46
N GLU A 567 -5.16 16.65 43.18
CA GLU A 567 -3.96 17.48 43.07
C GLU A 567 -3.22 17.22 41.75
N ALA A 568 -3.05 15.95 41.37
CA ALA A 568 -2.53 15.56 40.07
C ALA A 568 -3.34 16.18 38.91
N ARG A 569 -4.67 16.16 39.01
CA ARG A 569 -5.55 16.78 38.02
C ARG A 569 -5.37 18.29 37.92
N ARG A 570 -5.22 18.98 39.05
CA ARG A 570 -5.02 20.43 39.10
C ARG A 570 -3.67 20.82 38.49
N HIS A 571 -2.62 20.09 38.85
CA HIS A 571 -1.27 20.28 38.32
C HIS A 571 -1.23 20.11 36.79
N VAL A 572 -1.85 19.04 36.27
CA VAL A 572 -1.97 18.79 34.82
C VAL A 572 -2.76 19.88 34.10
N GLU A 573 -3.86 20.35 34.69
CA GLU A 573 -4.66 21.43 34.12
C GLU A 573 -3.87 22.75 34.03
N GLU A 574 -3.14 23.10 35.09
CA GLU A 574 -2.30 24.29 35.16
C GLU A 574 -1.13 24.23 34.17
N GLN A 575 -0.47 23.07 34.05
CA GLN A 575 0.61 22.85 33.09
C GLN A 575 0.11 22.99 31.64
N LEU A 576 -1.05 22.41 31.32
CA LEU A 576 -1.66 22.52 29.99
C LEU A 576 -2.13 23.94 29.68
N LEU A 577 -2.58 24.70 30.68
CA LEU A 577 -2.92 26.12 30.56
C LEU A 577 -1.68 26.97 30.28
N HIS A 578 -0.61 26.81 31.06
CA HIS A 578 0.66 27.51 30.86
C HIS A 578 1.24 27.25 29.46
N GLN A 579 1.25 25.99 29.03
CA GLN A 579 1.67 25.62 27.67
C GLN A 579 0.80 26.31 26.60
N SER A 580 -0.51 26.39 26.83
CA SER A 580 -1.44 27.03 25.89
C SER A 580 -1.23 28.55 25.79
N LEU A 581 -0.81 29.19 26.88
CA LEU A 581 -0.47 30.62 26.91
C LEU A 581 0.86 30.91 26.21
N GLN A 582 1.88 30.07 26.44
CA GLN A 582 3.19 30.21 25.77
C GLN A 582 3.11 29.96 24.26
N GLU A 583 2.29 28.99 23.83
CA GLU A 583 2.11 28.68 22.41
C GLU A 583 1.27 29.72 21.65
N LYS A 584 0.42 30.50 22.33
CA LYS A 584 -0.31 31.62 21.69
C LYS A 584 0.63 32.68 21.10
N GLY A 585 1.87 32.77 21.59
CA GLY A 585 2.91 33.66 21.06
C GLY A 585 3.71 33.09 19.88
N ARG A 586 3.59 31.79 19.56
CA ARG A 586 4.25 31.19 18.38
C ARG A 586 3.32 31.31 17.17
N THR A 587 3.56 32.30 16.31
CA THR A 587 2.96 32.40 14.99
C THR A 587 3.24 31.11 14.20
N LEU A 588 2.19 30.35 13.88
CA LEU A 588 2.31 29.27 12.90
C LEU A 588 2.88 29.85 11.59
N PRO A 589 3.73 29.10 10.85
CA PRO A 589 4.15 29.51 9.51
C PRO A 589 2.93 29.91 8.68
N GLN A 590 3.01 30.97 7.88
CA GLN A 590 1.87 31.51 7.13
C GLN A 590 1.08 30.44 6.35
N GLN A 591 1.79 29.41 5.86
CA GLN A 591 1.26 28.26 5.12
C GLN A 591 0.40 27.28 5.95
N ASP A 592 0.61 27.22 7.27
CA ASP A 592 -0.16 26.37 8.18
C ASP A 592 -1.30 27.13 8.88
N ARG A 593 -1.50 28.44 8.59
CA ARG A 593 -2.56 29.25 9.20
C ARG A 593 -3.93 29.03 8.58
N VAL A 594 -4.02 28.37 7.42
CA VAL A 594 -5.29 28.15 6.70
C VAL A 594 -5.55 26.66 6.55
N ILE A 595 -6.79 26.26 6.81
CA ILE A 595 -7.27 24.90 6.60
C ILE A 595 -8.53 24.91 5.74
N ILE A 596 -8.59 24.02 4.76
CA ILE A 596 -9.78 23.78 3.95
C ILE A 596 -10.54 22.62 4.60
N ALA A 597 -11.73 22.92 5.09
CA ALA A 597 -12.58 21.95 5.78
C ALA A 597 -14.02 22.05 5.28
N ARG A 598 -14.90 21.24 5.90
CA ARG A 598 -16.32 21.25 5.58
C ARG A 598 -16.91 22.67 5.79
N PRO A 599 -17.71 23.17 4.82
CA PRO A 599 -18.45 24.41 4.99
C PRO A 599 -19.39 24.41 6.20
N GLN A 600 -19.43 25.52 6.92
CA GLN A 600 -20.33 25.75 8.05
C GLN A 600 -21.80 25.73 7.57
N GLN A 601 -22.05 26.24 6.37
CA GLN A 601 -23.35 26.17 5.71
C GLN A 601 -23.59 24.78 5.08
N ARG A 602 -24.64 24.09 5.52
CA ARG A 602 -24.95 22.70 5.09
C ARG A 602 -25.26 22.55 3.60
N SER A 603 -25.68 23.62 2.92
CA SER A 603 -26.03 23.58 1.50
C SER A 603 -24.82 23.65 0.57
N LEU A 604 -23.62 23.93 1.09
CA LEU A 604 -22.41 24.00 0.27
C LEU A 604 -21.75 22.61 0.20
N PRO A 605 -21.35 22.16 -0.99
CA PRO A 605 -20.70 20.87 -1.16
C PRO A 605 -19.25 20.95 -0.67
N PHE A 606 -18.74 19.84 -0.13
CA PHE A 606 -17.32 19.66 0.20
C PHE A 606 -16.79 18.46 -0.55
N ILE A 607 -15.90 18.68 -1.52
CA ILE A 607 -15.53 17.68 -2.52
C ILE A 607 -14.02 17.62 -2.65
N ILE A 608 -13.52 16.39 -2.67
CA ILE A 608 -12.11 16.08 -2.95
C ILE A 608 -12.14 15.05 -4.07
N ALA A 609 -11.61 15.38 -5.23
CA ALA A 609 -11.68 14.50 -6.40
C ALA A 609 -10.35 14.46 -7.15
N GLU A 610 -10.02 13.27 -7.65
CA GLU A 610 -8.89 13.04 -8.55
C GLU A 610 -9.31 13.34 -9.99
N THR A 611 -9.59 14.61 -10.26
CA THR A 611 -9.98 15.12 -11.59
C THR A 611 -9.34 16.49 -11.80
N SER A 612 -9.05 16.82 -13.06
CA SER A 612 -8.58 18.15 -13.46
C SER A 612 -9.72 19.16 -13.69
N SER A 613 -10.97 18.71 -13.76
CA SER A 613 -12.10 19.56 -14.16
C SER A 613 -13.36 19.36 -13.32
N GLU A 614 -13.98 20.49 -13.01
CA GLU A 614 -15.31 20.67 -12.43
C GLU A 614 -16.43 20.02 -13.28
N ALA A 615 -16.21 19.88 -14.60
CA ALA A 615 -17.25 19.62 -15.60
C ALA A 615 -18.08 18.35 -15.35
N HIS A 616 -17.47 17.29 -14.81
CA HIS A 616 -18.21 16.05 -14.52
C HIS A 616 -19.15 16.21 -13.32
N LEU A 617 -18.90 17.17 -12.43
CA LEU A 617 -19.71 17.43 -11.26
C LEU A 617 -20.93 18.31 -11.59
N THR A 618 -20.71 19.43 -12.28
CA THR A 618 -21.77 20.37 -12.71
C THR A 618 -22.73 19.73 -13.72
N ARG A 619 -22.24 18.85 -14.60
CA ARG A 619 -23.09 18.11 -15.54
C ARG A 619 -24.13 17.26 -14.83
N SER A 620 -23.78 16.61 -13.72
CA SER A 620 -24.72 15.79 -12.95
C SER A 620 -25.83 16.65 -12.33
N TYR A 621 -25.51 17.81 -11.76
CA TYR A 621 -26.52 18.73 -11.24
C TYR A 621 -27.42 19.28 -12.35
N GLY A 622 -26.86 19.61 -13.51
CA GLY A 622 -27.64 20.00 -14.69
C GLY A 622 -28.62 18.91 -15.14
N LEU A 623 -28.15 17.65 -15.20
CA LEU A 623 -28.99 16.51 -15.55
C LEU A 623 -30.15 16.29 -14.57
N TYR A 624 -29.99 16.59 -13.28
CA TYR A 624 -31.09 16.51 -12.31
C TYR A 624 -32.10 17.66 -12.44
N THR A 625 -31.67 18.85 -12.88
CA THR A 625 -32.59 19.99 -13.05
C THR A 625 -33.61 19.76 -14.16
N LEU A 626 -33.22 19.13 -15.28
CA LEU A 626 -34.10 18.89 -16.43
C LEU A 626 -35.37 18.08 -16.11
N PRO A 627 -35.32 16.89 -15.49
CA PRO A 627 -36.52 16.14 -15.14
C PRO A 627 -37.32 16.80 -14.01
N LEU A 628 -36.69 17.55 -13.11
CA LEU A 628 -37.40 18.29 -12.06
C LEU A 628 -38.24 19.43 -12.65
N PHE A 629 -37.69 20.22 -13.57
CA PHE A 629 -38.45 21.24 -14.28
C PHE A 629 -39.49 20.62 -15.24
N GLY A 630 -39.16 19.53 -15.92
CA GLY A 630 -40.13 18.78 -16.74
C GLY A 630 -41.30 18.23 -15.92
N GLY A 631 -41.02 17.66 -14.75
CA GLY A 631 -42.03 17.19 -13.79
C GLY A 631 -42.87 18.33 -13.22
N ALA A 632 -42.26 19.49 -12.95
CA ALA A 632 -42.99 20.69 -12.55
C ALA A 632 -43.98 21.13 -13.65
N ILE A 633 -43.56 21.18 -14.91
CA ILE A 633 -44.44 21.56 -16.03
C ILE A 633 -45.61 20.57 -16.17
N LEU A 634 -45.33 19.26 -16.14
CA LEU A 634 -46.36 18.23 -16.24
C LEU A 634 -47.39 18.32 -15.10
N THR A 635 -46.92 18.57 -13.88
CA THR A 635 -47.80 18.71 -12.71
C THR A 635 -48.59 20.03 -12.72
N VAL A 636 -48.04 21.12 -13.26
CA VAL A 636 -48.80 22.36 -13.51
C VAL A 636 -49.92 22.09 -14.52
N VAL A 637 -49.60 21.47 -15.66
CA VAL A 637 -50.61 21.15 -16.70
C VAL A 637 -51.70 20.27 -16.10
N TRP A 638 -51.34 19.25 -15.33
CA TRP A 638 -52.30 18.40 -14.63
C TRP A 638 -53.17 19.19 -13.64
N THR A 639 -52.57 20.11 -12.88
CA THR A 639 -53.30 21.00 -11.96
C THR A 639 -54.35 21.83 -12.72
N VAL A 640 -53.96 22.42 -13.85
CA VAL A 640 -54.85 23.27 -14.66
C VAL A 640 -56.00 22.46 -15.25
N VAL A 641 -55.73 21.26 -15.80
CA VAL A 641 -56.77 20.37 -16.33
C VAL A 641 -57.77 19.99 -15.25
N MET A 642 -57.29 19.56 -14.07
CA MET A 642 -58.15 19.19 -12.95
C MET A 642 -58.96 20.38 -12.43
N LEU A 643 -58.37 21.57 -12.34
CA LEU A 643 -59.06 22.79 -11.94
C LEU A 643 -60.18 23.17 -12.92
N VAL A 644 -59.92 23.07 -14.23
CA VAL A 644 -60.93 23.37 -15.27
C VAL A 644 -62.06 22.35 -15.25
N GLU A 645 -61.76 21.06 -15.07
CA GLU A 645 -62.79 20.03 -14.90
C GLU A 645 -63.62 20.26 -13.64
N TYR A 646 -62.98 20.62 -12.52
CA TYR A 646 -63.65 20.93 -11.27
C TYR A 646 -64.56 22.16 -11.39
N LEU A 647 -64.11 23.23 -12.03
CA LEU A 647 -64.90 24.44 -12.28
C LEU A 647 -66.03 24.24 -13.30
N ARG A 648 -65.98 23.18 -14.12
CA ARG A 648 -67.08 22.78 -15.01
C ARG A 648 -68.10 21.86 -14.32
N LEU A 649 -67.71 21.23 -13.22
CA LEU A 649 -68.53 20.32 -12.41
C LEU A 649 -69.28 21.04 -11.27
N ILE A 650 -68.82 22.23 -10.89
CA ILE A 650 -69.53 23.22 -10.06
C ILE A 650 -70.44 24.04 -10.98
#